data_AF-A0A182MPA3-F1
#
_entry.id   AF-A0A182MPA3-F1
#
_cell.length_a   1.000
_cell.length_b   1.000
_cell.length_c   1.000
_cell.angle_alpha   90.00
_cell.angle_beta   90.00
_cell.angle_gamma   90.00
#
_symmetry.space_group_name_H-M   'P 1'
#
loop_
_entity.id
_entity.type
_entity.pdbx_description
1 polymer ?
#
loop_
_entity_poly.entity_id
_entity_poly.type
_entity_poly.pdbx_seq_one_letter_code
_entity_poly.pdbx_strand_id
1 'polypeptide(L)'
;MSAHPSTTSFAQQHATDLLSSIIAEMPTIPSGELDPDQAPTDEKRTANQSASVAAIQQSKRLAKLKQKLDRQNNFMVELKRKIREKEAMKPKADCDREELAFLRNRLKKEAELQHKLLADVIGEMRQEGNQWQSILLCPDKLDEYCANPWTIGSVPVDEDKRFSLDSTLSGLSSEEQVGGTGGCPDPKTVERFEKELMNRDRVIEILQSRLDRLSADVHKVRRDNDTLLDRHPTKPVAPITPRFCETDLMHRLEFYRTNTETLGQNLEEMEKALHSIQKELGPMGEAECSMKTACSKPSPSMCGKTPSKRSVSCQQPSGGVERRETACMLDDSCARRESDPFICAKDAQSQKQYAMLLTEYTKKTSECRQLCERLAKVQAGPADPSPEDTEREVLSKRCMELLDEQDEFRVLIREQANQLDDYRARYLAAQQQVEEQRLQMGKLQMTNSRVEKQINFEIEQIKRKFQDKLRHLTPYPRLLEDEQANCEKLKQSNETLFAELERALRQVKVLEDRLQQVHVAKDNEVKQALQQTQTELEQVQGQFERIAKEKQQAEEEALRWQRELDELRTESAKIIERANQRIEKERELAQKKYSQLESELAQCRAEASFTIGNREQALREMHTQIKVLSGSFDDAQLQIRSLRNQLTYLQNEKLVCLA
;
A
#
# COMPACT_ATOMS: atom_id res chain seq x y z
N MET A 1 10.42 -5.91 -42.53
CA MET A 1 9.27 -5.52 -41.70
C MET A 1 8.55 -6.79 -41.30
N SER A 2 8.08 -6.91 -40.06
CA SER A 2 7.30 -8.05 -39.57
C SER A 2 6.17 -7.53 -38.70
N ALA A 3 5.00 -8.16 -38.77
CA ALA A 3 3.80 -7.72 -38.07
C ALA A 3 3.31 -8.82 -37.12
N HIS A 4 3.13 -8.47 -35.84
CA HIS A 4 2.54 -9.36 -34.85
C HIS A 4 1.02 -9.17 -34.80
N PRO A 5 0.20 -10.24 -34.73
CA PRO A 5 -1.24 -10.13 -34.54
C PRO A 5 -1.59 -9.79 -33.08
N SER A 6 -2.60 -8.94 -32.88
CA SER A 6 -3.05 -8.49 -31.56
C SER A 6 -3.83 -9.58 -30.80
N THR A 7 -3.40 -9.89 -29.58
CA THR A 7 -3.97 -10.97 -28.74
C THR A 7 -5.26 -10.60 -27.97
N THR A 8 -5.75 -9.36 -28.09
CA THR A 8 -6.85 -8.83 -27.27
C THR A 8 -8.23 -9.42 -27.56
N SER A 9 -8.51 -9.93 -28.77
CA SER A 9 -9.84 -10.43 -29.14
C SER A 9 -10.25 -11.69 -28.35
N PHE A 10 -9.30 -12.61 -28.12
CA PHE A 10 -9.61 -13.97 -27.69
C PHE A 10 -10.13 -14.04 -26.24
N ALA A 11 -9.54 -13.25 -25.34
CA ALA A 11 -9.95 -13.20 -23.94
C ALA A 11 -11.38 -12.65 -23.75
N GLN A 12 -11.81 -11.73 -24.63
CA GLN A 12 -13.12 -11.10 -24.53
C GLN A 12 -14.25 -12.02 -25.00
N GLN A 13 -13.99 -12.84 -26.02
CA GLN A 13 -14.93 -13.88 -26.49
C GLN A 13 -15.07 -15.01 -25.46
N HIS A 14 -13.96 -15.49 -24.89
CA HIS A 14 -13.98 -16.50 -23.83
C HIS A 14 -14.75 -16.05 -22.59
N ALA A 15 -14.77 -14.74 -22.27
CA ALA A 15 -15.56 -14.19 -21.18
C ALA A 15 -17.07 -14.18 -21.47
N THR A 16 -17.49 -13.89 -22.71
CA THR A 16 -18.91 -13.94 -23.10
C THR A 16 -19.47 -15.36 -23.14
N ASP A 17 -18.67 -16.34 -23.56
CA ASP A 17 -19.08 -17.75 -23.58
C ASP A 17 -19.27 -18.30 -22.17
N LEU A 18 -18.34 -17.99 -21.25
CA LEU A 18 -18.44 -18.38 -19.83
C LEU A 18 -19.68 -17.80 -19.15
N LEU A 19 -19.99 -16.52 -19.39
CA LEU A 19 -21.22 -15.89 -18.89
C LEU A 19 -22.49 -16.53 -19.49
N SER A 20 -22.44 -16.95 -20.76
CA SER A 20 -23.56 -17.62 -21.41
C SER A 20 -23.85 -19.00 -20.81
N SER A 21 -22.80 -19.78 -20.50
CA SER A 21 -22.95 -21.06 -19.79
C SER A 21 -23.51 -20.87 -18.36
N ILE A 22 -23.01 -19.89 -17.61
CA ILE A 22 -23.50 -19.59 -16.25
C ILE A 22 -25.00 -19.21 -16.26
N ILE A 23 -25.46 -18.48 -17.28
CA ILE A 23 -26.87 -18.13 -17.45
C ILE A 23 -27.71 -19.37 -17.82
N ALA A 24 -27.16 -20.32 -18.59
CA ALA A 24 -27.85 -21.55 -18.99
C ALA A 24 -27.98 -22.59 -17.86
N GLU A 25 -27.11 -22.56 -16.84
CA GLU A 25 -27.16 -23.48 -15.69
C GLU A 25 -28.06 -23.00 -14.53
N MET A 26 -28.64 -21.78 -14.60
CA MET A 26 -29.58 -21.31 -13.59
C MET A 26 -30.95 -22.02 -13.73
N PRO A 27 -31.49 -22.64 -12.66
CA PRO A 27 -32.77 -23.34 -12.73
C PRO A 27 -33.93 -22.35 -12.93
N THR A 28 -34.66 -22.51 -14.03
CA THR A 28 -35.87 -21.74 -14.33
C THR A 28 -37.01 -22.14 -13.40
N ILE A 29 -37.31 -21.27 -12.43
CA ILE A 29 -38.50 -21.41 -11.57
C ILE A 29 -39.75 -21.30 -12.46
N PRO A 30 -40.63 -22.32 -12.51
CA PRO A 30 -41.85 -22.23 -13.29
C PRO A 30 -42.79 -21.18 -12.69
N SER A 31 -43.25 -20.24 -13.51
CA SER A 31 -44.35 -19.34 -13.13
C SER A 31 -45.64 -20.16 -13.09
N GLY A 32 -46.15 -20.43 -11.90
CA GLY A 32 -47.42 -21.14 -11.74
C GLY A 32 -48.59 -20.29 -12.24
N GLU A 33 -49.31 -20.81 -13.22
CA GLU A 33 -50.64 -20.30 -13.56
C GLU A 33 -51.61 -20.55 -12.39
N LEU A 34 -52.48 -19.59 -12.10
CA LEU A 34 -53.46 -19.69 -11.02
C LEU A 34 -54.83 -20.02 -11.60
N ASP A 35 -55.26 -21.27 -11.38
CA ASP A 35 -56.60 -21.76 -11.72
C ASP A 35 -57.66 -21.11 -10.80
N PRO A 36 -58.71 -20.45 -11.31
CA PRO A 36 -59.47 -19.48 -10.53
C PRO A 36 -60.73 -20.05 -9.86
N ASP A 37 -60.63 -21.17 -9.12
CA ASP A 37 -61.78 -21.69 -8.35
C ASP A 37 -61.43 -22.32 -6.98
N GLN A 38 -61.18 -21.45 -5.99
CA GLN A 38 -61.39 -21.74 -4.57
C GLN A 38 -61.40 -20.48 -3.71
N ALA A 39 -62.52 -20.23 -3.00
CA ALA A 39 -62.68 -19.09 -2.11
C ALA A 39 -62.52 -19.49 -0.62
N PRO A 40 -61.49 -19.00 0.09
CA PRO A 40 -61.41 -19.06 1.54
C PRO A 40 -61.92 -17.76 2.18
N THR A 41 -62.58 -17.88 3.34
CA THR A 41 -63.29 -16.82 4.06
C THR A 41 -62.44 -15.58 4.41
N ASP A 42 -63.02 -14.40 4.19
CA ASP A 42 -62.47 -13.13 4.66
C ASP A 42 -62.61 -12.99 6.18
N GLU A 43 -61.46 -12.86 6.85
CA GLU A 43 -61.27 -12.08 8.10
C GLU A 43 -59.79 -12.00 8.49
N LYS A 44 -58.99 -13.04 8.19
CA LYS A 44 -57.55 -13.08 8.52
C LYS A 44 -56.61 -12.40 7.51
N ARG A 45 -57.08 -12.03 6.31
CA ARG A 45 -56.24 -11.39 5.27
C ARG A 45 -55.92 -9.90 5.56
N THR A 46 -56.86 -9.16 6.15
CA THR A 46 -56.74 -7.71 6.40
C THR A 46 -55.69 -7.35 7.45
N ALA A 47 -55.52 -8.18 8.49
CA ALA A 47 -54.48 -8.02 9.51
C ALA A 47 -53.06 -8.16 8.92
N ASN A 48 -52.80 -9.17 8.11
CA ASN A 48 -51.46 -9.42 7.54
C ASN A 48 -51.09 -8.40 6.45
N GLN A 49 -52.07 -7.93 5.66
CA GLN A 49 -51.84 -6.87 4.66
C GLN A 49 -51.55 -5.52 5.33
N SER A 50 -52.27 -5.14 6.39
CA SER A 50 -52.01 -3.89 7.10
C SER A 50 -50.65 -3.87 7.81
N ALA A 51 -50.24 -4.98 8.43
CA ALA A 51 -48.89 -5.14 9.00
C ALA A 51 -47.77 -4.99 7.95
N SER A 52 -47.94 -5.60 6.76
CA SER A 52 -47.00 -5.47 5.64
C SER A 52 -46.86 -4.03 5.14
N VAL A 53 -47.99 -3.31 4.96
CA VAL A 53 -47.97 -1.89 4.54
C VAL A 53 -47.29 -1.02 5.61
N ALA A 54 -47.50 -1.27 6.90
CA ALA A 54 -46.83 -0.54 7.97
C ALA A 54 -45.30 -0.74 7.93
N ALA A 55 -44.81 -1.98 7.82
CA ALA A 55 -43.39 -2.28 7.72
C ALA A 55 -42.74 -1.62 6.48
N ILE A 56 -43.42 -1.64 5.33
CA ILE A 56 -42.95 -0.97 4.10
C ILE A 56 -42.88 0.55 4.28
N GLN A 57 -43.81 1.18 5.01
CA GLN A 57 -43.75 2.61 5.31
C GLN A 57 -42.61 2.95 6.28
N GLN A 58 -42.40 2.13 7.31
CA GLN A 58 -41.34 2.31 8.30
C GLN A 58 -39.94 2.15 7.68
N SER A 59 -39.73 1.12 6.85
CA SER A 59 -38.50 0.95 6.07
C SER A 59 -38.20 2.18 5.20
N LYS A 60 -39.24 2.77 4.56
CA LYS A 60 -39.13 4.03 3.79
C LYS A 60 -38.84 5.27 4.66
N ARG A 61 -39.16 5.27 5.96
CA ARG A 61 -38.78 6.34 6.90
C ARG A 61 -37.33 6.16 7.35
N LEU A 62 -36.95 4.95 7.76
CA LEU A 62 -35.59 4.61 8.17
C LEU A 62 -34.57 4.89 7.05
N ALA A 63 -34.89 4.55 5.79
CA ALA A 63 -34.06 4.88 4.64
C ALA A 63 -33.89 6.41 4.44
N LYS A 64 -34.93 7.21 4.67
CA LYS A 64 -34.86 8.68 4.62
C LYS A 64 -34.04 9.27 5.77
N LEU A 65 -34.09 8.69 6.97
CA LEU A 65 -33.27 9.11 8.10
C LEU A 65 -31.78 8.79 7.86
N LYS A 66 -31.47 7.58 7.38
CA LYS A 66 -30.11 7.20 6.96
C LYS A 66 -29.57 8.14 5.87
N GLN A 67 -30.35 8.41 4.81
CA GLN A 67 -29.94 9.34 3.76
C GLN A 67 -29.69 10.78 4.27
N LYS A 68 -30.45 11.27 5.27
CA LYS A 68 -30.16 12.56 5.92
C LYS A 68 -28.82 12.50 6.67
N LEU A 69 -28.54 11.40 7.37
CA LEU A 69 -27.33 11.20 8.15
C LEU A 69 -26.08 11.17 7.27
N ASP A 70 -26.14 10.50 6.12
CA ASP A 70 -25.03 10.46 5.16
C ASP A 70 -24.72 11.86 4.60
N ARG A 71 -25.76 12.61 4.20
CA ARG A 71 -25.64 14.01 3.74
C ARG A 71 -25.02 14.90 4.81
N GLN A 72 -25.42 14.72 6.07
CA GLN A 72 -24.89 15.49 7.18
C GLN A 72 -23.45 15.11 7.54
N ASN A 73 -23.10 13.83 7.49
CA ASN A 73 -21.74 13.35 7.73
C ASN A 73 -20.78 13.93 6.67
N ASN A 74 -21.22 13.99 5.41
CA ASN A 74 -20.49 14.67 4.33
C ASN A 74 -20.33 16.18 4.60
N PHE A 75 -21.37 16.87 5.10
CA PHE A 75 -21.27 18.28 5.50
C PHE A 75 -20.29 18.50 6.69
N MET A 76 -20.27 17.56 7.64
CA MET A 76 -19.32 17.55 8.76
C MET A 76 -17.87 17.33 8.31
N VAL A 77 -17.64 16.46 7.32
CA VAL A 77 -16.32 16.27 6.70
C VAL A 77 -15.89 17.53 5.95
N GLU A 78 -16.78 18.14 5.16
CA GLU A 78 -16.54 19.39 4.43
C GLU A 78 -16.16 20.54 5.38
N LEU A 79 -16.87 20.67 6.50
CA LEU A 79 -16.63 21.71 7.49
C LEU A 79 -15.33 21.48 8.26
N LYS A 80 -14.99 20.22 8.59
CA LYS A 80 -13.67 19.85 9.16
C LYS A 80 -12.52 20.13 8.19
N ARG A 81 -12.72 19.91 6.88
CA ARG A 81 -11.73 20.26 5.84
C ARG A 81 -11.46 21.77 5.83
N LYS A 82 -12.51 22.61 5.77
CA LYS A 82 -12.37 24.07 5.75
C LYS A 82 -11.72 24.63 7.02
N ILE A 83 -11.97 24.02 8.17
CA ILE A 83 -11.27 24.37 9.42
C ILE A 83 -9.77 24.07 9.30
N ARG A 84 -9.37 22.88 8.83
CA ARG A 84 -7.94 22.53 8.63
C ARG A 84 -7.25 23.45 7.62
N GLU A 85 -7.92 23.78 6.52
CA GLU A 85 -7.42 24.72 5.49
C GLU A 85 -7.17 26.12 6.08
N LYS A 86 -8.10 26.64 6.89
CA LYS A 86 -7.94 27.93 7.60
C LYS A 86 -6.90 27.89 8.71
N GLU A 87 -6.77 26.77 9.42
CA GLU A 87 -5.74 26.54 10.45
C GLU A 87 -4.32 26.49 9.84
N ALA A 88 -4.15 25.81 8.70
CA ALA A 88 -2.87 25.67 8.01
C ALA A 88 -2.31 27.01 7.49
N MET A 89 -3.19 27.94 7.09
CA MET A 89 -2.79 29.27 6.57
C MET A 89 -2.21 30.21 7.64
N LYS A 90 -2.21 29.82 8.92
CA LYS A 90 -1.79 30.62 10.10
C LYS A 90 -2.49 31.99 10.17
N PRO A 91 -3.66 32.12 10.83
CA PRO A 91 -4.45 33.36 10.86
C PRO A 91 -3.59 34.56 11.32
N LYS A 92 -3.46 35.58 10.44
CA LYS A 92 -2.59 36.75 10.64
C LYS A 92 -3.36 37.99 11.09
N ALA A 93 -4.64 38.08 10.74
CA ALA A 93 -5.54 39.13 11.19
C ALA A 93 -6.60 38.55 12.13
N ASP A 94 -7.18 39.37 12.99
CA ASP A 94 -8.21 38.90 13.94
C ASP A 94 -9.50 38.46 13.24
N CYS A 95 -9.81 38.98 12.04
CA CYS A 95 -10.90 38.46 11.20
C CYS A 95 -10.71 36.99 10.80
N ASP A 96 -9.47 36.55 10.56
CA ASP A 96 -9.18 35.13 10.29
C ASP A 96 -9.49 34.26 11.53
N ARG A 97 -9.24 34.80 12.73
CA ARG A 97 -9.51 34.13 14.02
C ARG A 97 -11.00 34.06 14.30
N GLU A 98 -11.74 35.13 14.01
CA GLU A 98 -13.21 35.18 14.13
C GLU A 98 -13.90 34.21 13.16
N GLU A 99 -13.46 34.15 11.89
CA GLU A 99 -13.98 33.18 10.92
C GLU A 99 -13.71 31.74 11.37
N LEU A 100 -12.50 31.46 11.85
CA LEU A 100 -12.10 30.13 12.35
C LEU A 100 -12.90 29.75 13.61
N ALA A 101 -13.16 30.70 14.51
CA ALA A 101 -14.05 30.51 15.65
C ALA A 101 -15.51 30.27 15.24
N PHE A 102 -16.01 30.99 14.22
CA PHE A 102 -17.34 30.78 13.64
C PHE A 102 -17.47 29.39 13.00
N LEU A 103 -16.48 28.94 12.24
CA LEU A 103 -16.45 27.60 11.65
C LEU A 103 -16.43 26.50 12.73
N ARG A 104 -15.64 26.66 13.80
CA ARG A 104 -15.65 25.75 14.96
C ARG A 104 -16.99 25.74 15.71
N ASN A 105 -17.63 26.90 15.90
CA ASN A 105 -18.97 27.01 16.50
C ASN A 105 -20.03 26.33 15.63
N ARG A 106 -19.97 26.52 14.31
CA ARG A 106 -20.82 25.82 13.36
C ARG A 106 -20.60 24.32 13.41
N LEU A 107 -19.35 23.84 13.44
CA LEU A 107 -19.04 22.41 13.56
C LEU A 107 -19.66 21.78 14.82
N LYS A 108 -19.68 22.50 15.94
CA LYS A 108 -20.35 22.05 17.16
C LYS A 108 -21.87 21.89 16.95
N LYS A 109 -22.54 22.87 16.35
CA LYS A 109 -23.98 22.83 16.07
C LYS A 109 -24.37 21.72 15.09
N GLU A 110 -23.54 21.47 14.08
CA GLU A 110 -23.74 20.37 13.14
C GLU A 110 -23.50 19.00 13.83
N ALA A 111 -22.55 18.88 14.78
CA ALA A 111 -22.39 17.69 15.60
C ALA A 111 -23.59 17.44 16.53
N GLU A 112 -24.12 18.48 17.17
CA GLU A 112 -25.33 18.41 18.01
C GLU A 112 -26.56 17.94 17.18
N LEU A 113 -26.69 18.39 15.93
CA LEU A 113 -27.69 17.89 14.99
C LEU A 113 -27.42 16.43 14.59
N GLN A 114 -26.15 16.02 14.45
CA GLN A 114 -25.79 14.64 14.06
C GLN A 114 -26.12 13.65 15.18
N HIS A 115 -25.91 14.02 16.44
CA HIS A 115 -26.34 13.22 17.59
C HIS A 115 -27.87 13.09 17.67
N LYS A 116 -28.63 14.16 17.37
CA LYS A 116 -30.10 14.08 17.29
C LYS A 116 -30.55 13.13 16.18
N LEU A 117 -30.00 13.26 14.98
CA LEU A 117 -30.39 12.41 13.85
C LEU A 117 -29.96 10.94 14.03
N LEU A 118 -28.85 10.67 14.72
CA LEU A 118 -28.48 9.34 15.17
C LEU A 118 -29.49 8.78 16.18
N ALA A 119 -29.96 9.60 17.13
CA ALA A 119 -31.00 9.18 18.07
C ALA A 119 -32.34 8.89 17.35
N ASP A 120 -32.72 9.68 16.34
CA ASP A 120 -33.89 9.43 15.49
C ASP A 120 -33.76 8.09 14.73
N VAL A 121 -32.59 7.79 14.14
CA VAL A 121 -32.33 6.51 13.46
C VAL A 121 -32.41 5.34 14.45
N ILE A 122 -31.83 5.47 15.65
CA ILE A 122 -31.89 4.43 16.70
C ILE A 122 -33.32 4.26 17.21
N GLY A 123 -34.11 5.33 17.29
CA GLY A 123 -35.53 5.30 17.65
C GLY A 123 -36.38 4.56 16.62
N GLU A 124 -36.25 4.88 15.33
CA GLU A 124 -37.00 4.23 14.24
C GLU A 124 -36.59 2.74 14.09
N MET A 125 -35.31 2.40 14.31
CA MET A 125 -34.85 1.00 14.36
C MET A 125 -35.34 0.24 15.59
N ARG A 126 -35.50 0.88 16.75
CA ARG A 126 -36.12 0.24 17.94
C ARG A 126 -37.62 0.01 17.78
N GLN A 127 -38.26 0.65 16.81
CA GLN A 127 -39.63 0.34 16.41
C GLN A 127 -39.69 -0.82 15.38
N GLU A 128 -38.57 -1.31 14.83
CA GLU A 128 -38.60 -2.52 13.99
C GLU A 128 -38.88 -3.71 14.92
N GLY A 129 -40.13 -4.17 14.91
CA GLY A 129 -40.66 -5.13 15.88
C GLY A 129 -40.08 -6.53 15.75
N ASN A 130 -38.84 -6.73 16.17
CA ASN A 130 -38.32 -8.04 16.56
C ASN A 130 -37.17 -7.94 17.57
N GLN A 131 -36.98 -9.02 18.32
CA GLN A 131 -36.11 -9.08 19.48
C GLN A 131 -34.64 -8.84 19.13
N TRP A 132 -34.10 -7.66 19.48
CA TRP A 132 -32.74 -7.63 20.01
C TRP A 132 -32.79 -8.23 21.41
N GLN A 133 -32.66 -9.56 21.50
CA GLN A 133 -32.36 -10.20 22.78
C GLN A 133 -31.03 -9.63 23.25
N SER A 134 -31.05 -8.85 24.34
CA SER A 134 -29.85 -8.50 25.08
C SER A 134 -29.19 -9.80 25.51
N ILE A 135 -28.00 -10.09 24.97
CA ILE A 135 -27.27 -11.33 25.26
C ILE A 135 -27.04 -11.40 26.76
N LEU A 136 -27.77 -12.31 27.42
CA LEU A 136 -27.63 -12.61 28.84
C LEU A 136 -26.31 -13.37 29.03
N LEU A 137 -25.23 -12.60 29.16
CA LEU A 137 -24.07 -13.04 29.94
C LEU A 137 -24.55 -13.32 31.37
N CYS A 138 -23.98 -14.36 32.00
CA CYS A 138 -24.60 -15.07 33.10
C CYS A 138 -25.01 -14.19 34.30
N PRO A 139 -26.15 -14.48 34.95
CA PRO A 139 -26.57 -13.80 36.17
C PRO A 139 -25.81 -14.35 37.38
N ASP A 140 -24.63 -13.81 37.66
CA ASP A 140 -23.87 -14.09 38.89
C ASP A 140 -23.64 -12.84 39.74
N LYS A 141 -23.65 -13.04 41.06
CA LYS A 141 -23.67 -11.98 42.06
C LYS A 141 -22.25 -11.51 42.38
N LEU A 142 -21.89 -10.28 42.02
CA LEU A 142 -20.72 -9.61 42.62
C LEU A 142 -20.82 -8.07 42.58
N ASP A 143 -21.93 -7.53 43.10
CA ASP A 143 -22.14 -6.09 43.26
C ASP A 143 -21.45 -5.58 44.54
N GLU A 144 -20.11 -5.62 44.56
CA GLU A 144 -19.26 -4.94 45.56
C GLU A 144 -17.84 -4.73 44.97
N TYR A 145 -17.16 -3.64 45.35
CA TYR A 145 -15.84 -3.21 44.85
C TYR A 145 -15.72 -2.79 43.36
N CYS A 146 -16.38 -1.68 43.01
CA CYS A 146 -15.95 -0.81 41.90
C CYS A 146 -15.40 0.54 42.41
N ALA A 147 -14.26 0.48 43.11
CA ALA A 147 -13.52 1.68 43.53
C ALA A 147 -12.55 2.14 42.41
N ASN A 148 -12.38 3.46 42.24
CA ASN A 148 -11.58 4.04 41.16
C ASN A 148 -10.07 3.73 41.32
N PRO A 149 -9.37 3.19 40.30
CA PRO A 149 -7.93 2.87 40.41
C PRO A 149 -6.96 4.07 40.50
N TRP A 150 -7.45 5.30 40.56
CA TRP A 150 -6.67 6.52 40.30
C TRP A 150 -6.47 7.44 41.51
N THR A 151 -6.68 6.95 42.73
CA THR A 151 -6.47 7.71 43.98
C THR A 151 -5.66 6.93 45.02
N ILE A 152 -4.38 6.66 44.71
CA ILE A 152 -3.35 6.30 45.69
C ILE A 152 -2.18 7.28 45.50
N GLY A 153 -2.02 8.22 46.44
CA GLY A 153 -1.07 9.32 46.25
C GLY A 153 -0.89 10.27 47.45
N SER A 154 -1.23 9.86 48.68
CA SER A 154 -1.03 10.68 49.88
C SER A 154 -1.08 9.86 51.18
N VAL A 155 0.05 9.23 51.53
CA VAL A 155 0.36 8.77 52.90
C VAL A 155 1.84 9.13 53.13
N PRO A 156 2.22 9.79 54.24
CA PRO A 156 3.61 10.16 54.49
C PRO A 156 4.45 8.91 54.77
N VAL A 157 5.71 8.94 54.32
CA VAL A 157 6.72 7.93 54.66
C VAL A 157 7.50 8.44 55.85
N ASP A 158 7.52 7.66 56.94
CA ASP A 158 8.27 7.94 58.15
C ASP A 158 9.79 7.76 57.93
N GLU A 159 10.59 8.39 58.80
CA GLU A 159 12.05 8.32 58.73
C GLU A 159 12.63 7.01 59.30
N ASP A 160 13.97 6.90 59.30
CA ASP A 160 14.78 5.84 59.92
C ASP A 160 14.58 4.39 59.40
N LYS A 161 15.33 4.07 58.33
CA LYS A 161 16.23 2.91 58.41
C LYS A 161 17.54 3.11 57.64
N ARG A 162 18.60 3.24 58.42
CA ARG A 162 20.00 3.34 57.98
C ARG A 162 20.44 2.01 57.36
N PHE A 163 21.19 2.07 56.27
CA PHE A 163 22.30 1.15 56.05
C PHE A 163 23.54 1.95 55.66
N SER A 164 24.68 1.55 56.22
CA SER A 164 25.91 2.35 56.15
C SER A 164 26.59 2.22 54.79
N LEU A 165 27.29 3.29 54.42
CA LEU A 165 28.49 3.16 53.58
C LEU A 165 29.44 2.16 54.22
N ASP A 166 30.13 1.37 53.41
CA ASP A 166 31.48 0.94 53.76
C ASP A 166 32.42 1.31 52.62
N SER A 167 33.58 1.85 52.94
CA SER A 167 34.43 2.58 52.00
C SER A 167 35.86 2.10 52.09
N THR A 168 36.24 1.25 51.15
CA THR A 168 37.62 0.81 50.96
C THR A 168 38.04 1.02 49.50
N LEU A 169 38.90 2.03 49.29
CA LEU A 169 40.03 2.04 48.35
C LEU A 169 40.63 3.46 48.26
N SER A 170 41.21 3.92 49.37
CA SER A 170 42.50 4.63 49.28
C SER A 170 43.62 3.57 49.29
N GLY A 171 44.80 3.80 48.74
CA GLY A 171 45.28 5.02 48.07
C GLY A 171 46.80 5.13 48.19
N LEU A 172 47.53 4.49 47.28
CA LEU A 172 48.97 4.66 47.07
C LEU A 172 49.16 4.77 45.55
N SER A 173 49.56 5.93 45.05
CA SER A 173 50.94 6.42 44.98
C SER A 173 51.63 5.95 43.69
N SER A 174 51.94 6.91 42.84
CA SER A 174 52.83 6.77 41.68
C SER A 174 53.78 7.96 41.73
N GLU A 175 55.04 7.69 42.05
CA GLU A 175 56.06 8.69 42.34
C GLU A 175 57.24 8.50 41.39
N GLU A 176 57.19 9.16 40.22
CA GLU A 176 58.38 9.29 39.37
C GLU A 176 58.40 10.63 38.61
N GLN A 177 58.84 11.65 39.35
CA GLN A 177 59.93 12.56 38.98
C GLN A 177 60.06 13.02 37.50
N VAL A 178 59.84 14.32 37.27
CA VAL A 178 60.83 15.23 36.65
C VAL A 178 60.46 16.68 37.03
N GLY A 179 61.45 17.50 37.37
CA GLY A 179 61.23 18.90 37.75
C GLY A 179 61.21 19.85 36.55
N GLY A 180 60.33 20.86 36.57
CA GLY A 180 60.29 21.94 35.58
C GLY A 180 59.55 23.16 36.11
N THR A 181 60.24 24.30 36.22
CA THR A 181 59.65 25.58 36.65
C THR A 181 58.74 26.16 35.56
N GLY A 182 57.46 26.39 35.85
CA GLY A 182 56.58 27.03 34.87
C GLY A 182 55.19 27.43 35.37
N GLY A 183 54.97 28.74 35.48
CA GLY A 183 53.66 29.39 35.30
C GLY A 183 52.53 29.10 36.29
N CYS A 184 52.06 30.14 36.97
CA CYS A 184 50.65 30.18 37.38
C CYS A 184 49.79 30.14 36.09
N PRO A 185 48.78 29.25 35.97
CA PRO A 185 48.01 29.12 34.73
C PRO A 185 47.23 30.42 34.45
N ASP A 186 47.22 30.84 33.18
CA ASP A 186 46.41 31.98 32.71
C ASP A 186 44.94 31.78 33.15
N PRO A 187 44.29 32.74 33.83
CA PRO A 187 42.89 32.60 34.23
C PRO A 187 41.97 32.25 33.05
N LYS A 188 42.33 32.59 31.80
CA LYS A 188 41.58 32.21 30.59
C LYS A 188 41.66 30.72 30.24
N THR A 189 42.68 29.97 30.67
CA THR A 189 42.69 28.51 30.49
C THR A 189 41.85 27.83 31.56
N VAL A 190 41.87 28.34 32.80
CA VAL A 190 40.97 27.89 33.89
C VAL A 190 39.50 28.11 33.49
N GLU A 191 39.14 29.31 33.02
CA GLU A 191 37.79 29.64 32.56
C GLU A 191 37.34 28.79 31.35
N ARG A 192 38.27 28.33 30.50
CA ARG A 192 37.97 27.36 29.44
C ARG A 192 37.70 25.97 29.98
N PHE A 193 38.52 25.47 30.90
CA PHE A 193 38.31 24.15 31.51
C PHE A 193 37.00 24.11 32.31
N GLU A 194 36.64 25.19 33.02
CA GLU A 194 35.37 25.30 33.73
C GLU A 194 34.16 25.26 32.77
N LYS A 195 34.22 26.00 31.65
CA LYS A 195 33.19 25.96 30.60
C LYS A 195 33.12 24.61 29.88
N GLU A 196 34.24 23.91 29.73
CA GLU A 196 34.26 22.57 29.15
C GLU A 196 33.69 21.54 30.13
N LEU A 197 33.96 21.66 31.44
CA LEU A 197 33.32 20.85 32.49
C LEU A 197 31.80 21.03 32.45
N MET A 198 31.32 22.28 32.51
CA MET A 198 29.90 22.62 32.41
C MET A 198 29.24 22.05 31.14
N ASN A 199 29.93 22.05 30.00
CA ASN A 199 29.44 21.41 28.77
C ASN A 199 29.40 19.88 28.88
N ARG A 200 30.39 19.25 29.52
CA ARG A 200 30.45 17.79 29.73
C ARG A 200 29.36 17.34 30.70
N ASP A 201 29.15 18.07 31.81
CA ASP A 201 28.09 17.82 32.78
C ASP A 201 26.71 17.97 32.14
N ARG A 202 26.50 19.00 31.30
CA ARG A 202 25.25 19.17 30.54
C ARG A 202 25.03 18.09 29.48
N VAL A 203 26.09 17.56 28.88
CA VAL A 203 26.00 16.37 27.99
C VAL A 203 25.64 15.12 28.80
N ILE A 204 26.20 14.95 30.00
CA ILE A 204 25.86 13.86 30.92
C ILE A 204 24.39 13.94 31.34
N GLU A 205 23.88 15.12 31.72
CA GLU A 205 22.47 15.37 32.04
C GLU A 205 21.54 15.00 30.85
N ILE A 206 21.90 15.40 29.62
CA ILE A 206 21.15 15.06 28.41
C ILE A 206 21.16 13.54 28.15
N LEU A 207 22.28 12.86 28.43
CA LEU A 207 22.39 11.41 28.27
C LEU A 207 21.62 10.63 29.34
N GLN A 208 21.66 11.08 30.60
CA GLN A 208 20.85 10.55 31.70
C GLN A 208 19.36 10.70 31.40
N SER A 209 18.92 11.92 31.03
CA SER A 209 17.53 12.18 30.64
C SER A 209 17.05 11.38 29.41
N ARG A 210 17.96 10.91 28.55
CA ARG A 210 17.66 9.97 27.47
C ARG A 210 17.59 8.52 27.96
N LEU A 211 18.49 8.12 28.86
CA LEU A 211 18.51 6.79 29.48
C LEU A 211 17.25 6.54 30.34
N ASP A 212 16.79 7.55 31.08
CA ASP A 212 15.57 7.49 31.88
C ASP A 212 14.32 7.30 31.01
N ARG A 213 14.23 8.05 29.90
CA ARG A 213 13.17 7.91 28.90
C ARG A 213 13.18 6.52 28.24
N LEU A 214 14.34 6.06 27.79
CA LEU A 214 14.48 4.71 27.22
C LEU A 214 14.12 3.62 28.23
N SER A 215 14.48 3.81 29.50
CA SER A 215 14.12 2.89 30.59
C SER A 215 12.61 2.90 30.87
N ALA A 216 11.96 4.06 30.83
CA ALA A 216 10.51 4.18 30.97
C ALA A 216 9.78 3.51 29.80
N ASP A 217 10.25 3.68 28.56
CA ASP A 217 9.72 3.01 27.37
C ASP A 217 9.90 1.48 27.44
N VAL A 218 11.05 0.98 27.89
CA VAL A 218 11.28 -0.47 28.12
C VAL A 218 10.36 -1.02 29.20
N HIS A 219 10.14 -0.29 30.31
CA HIS A 219 9.19 -0.68 31.36
C HIS A 219 7.73 -0.56 30.90
N LYS A 220 7.43 0.28 29.91
CA LYS A 220 6.12 0.31 29.25
C LYS A 220 5.94 -0.91 28.34
N VAL A 221 6.87 -1.16 27.43
CA VAL A 221 6.83 -2.33 26.51
C VAL A 221 6.78 -3.66 27.26
N ARG A 222 7.44 -3.79 28.42
CA ARG A 222 7.27 -4.96 29.30
C ARG A 222 5.83 -5.11 29.79
N ARG A 223 5.26 -4.08 30.42
CA ARG A 223 3.85 -4.11 30.89
C ARG A 223 2.85 -4.34 29.74
N ASP A 224 3.10 -3.74 28.57
CA ASP A 224 2.28 -3.91 27.38
C ASP A 224 2.36 -5.37 26.86
N ASN A 225 3.49 -6.07 27.02
CA ASN A 225 3.61 -7.51 26.76
C ASN A 225 2.98 -8.38 27.87
N ASP A 226 3.23 -8.07 29.14
CA ASP A 226 2.74 -8.85 30.28
C ASP A 226 1.20 -8.85 30.28
N THR A 227 0.57 -7.70 29.99
CA THR A 227 -0.89 -7.59 29.83
C THR A 227 -1.46 -8.27 28.57
N LEU A 228 -0.62 -8.63 27.60
CA LEU A 228 -1.01 -9.51 26.48
C LEU A 228 -0.88 -11.00 26.83
N LEU A 229 0.04 -11.35 27.74
CA LEU A 229 0.31 -12.73 28.15
C LEU A 229 -0.63 -13.22 29.27
N ASP A 230 -1.12 -12.34 30.14
CA ASP A 230 -1.98 -12.71 31.28
C ASP A 230 -3.43 -13.08 30.88
N ARG A 231 -3.75 -13.08 29.58
CA ARG A 231 -4.97 -13.72 29.05
C ARG A 231 -4.79 -15.23 28.99
N HIS A 232 -5.26 -15.93 30.02
CA HIS A 232 -5.12 -17.37 30.22
C HIS A 232 -5.50 -18.26 29.01
N PRO A 233 -4.87 -19.45 28.87
CA PRO A 233 -4.63 -20.04 27.55
C PRO A 233 -5.54 -21.24 27.21
N THR A 234 -6.56 -21.03 26.35
CA THR A 234 -7.42 -22.14 25.84
C THR A 234 -7.76 -22.06 24.35
N LYS A 235 -6.74 -21.90 23.48
CA LYS A 235 -6.71 -22.39 22.06
C LYS A 235 -5.33 -22.15 21.42
N PRO A 236 -4.91 -22.96 20.43
CA PRO A 236 -3.67 -22.71 19.70
C PRO A 236 -3.80 -21.47 18.81
N VAL A 237 -2.96 -20.47 19.04
CA VAL A 237 -2.97 -19.19 18.32
C VAL A 237 -2.06 -19.27 17.09
N ALA A 238 -2.57 -18.86 15.93
CA ALA A 238 -1.80 -18.77 14.68
C ALA A 238 -0.79 -17.61 14.73
N PRO A 239 0.24 -17.57 13.86
CA PRO A 239 1.27 -16.52 13.90
C PRO A 239 0.66 -15.12 13.82
N ILE A 240 0.88 -14.31 14.86
CA ILE A 240 0.39 -12.92 14.90
C ILE A 240 1.31 -12.06 14.03
N THR A 241 0.94 -11.90 12.77
CA THR A 241 1.50 -10.84 11.92
C THR A 241 1.19 -9.49 12.56
N PRO A 242 2.18 -8.65 12.92
CA PRO A 242 1.93 -7.38 13.57
C PRO A 242 1.18 -6.45 12.62
N ARG A 243 -0.11 -6.24 12.87
CA ARG A 243 -0.94 -5.26 12.16
C ARG A 243 -0.60 -3.86 12.66
N PHE A 244 0.51 -3.32 12.18
CA PHE A 244 0.69 -1.86 12.11
C PHE A 244 -0.54 -1.28 11.44
N CYS A 245 -1.19 -0.30 12.06
CA CYS A 245 -2.30 0.37 11.39
C CYS A 245 -1.74 1.19 10.23
N GLU A 246 -2.52 1.31 9.15
CA GLU A 246 -2.12 2.03 7.93
C GLU A 246 -1.65 3.47 8.24
N THR A 247 -2.29 4.10 9.23
CA THR A 247 -1.91 5.41 9.77
C THR A 247 -0.52 5.45 10.41
N ASP A 248 -0.11 4.43 11.16
CA ASP A 248 1.23 4.36 11.79
C ASP A 248 2.32 4.16 10.73
N LEU A 249 2.07 3.30 9.74
CA LEU A 249 2.96 3.13 8.59
C LEU A 249 3.11 4.45 7.81
N MET A 250 2.02 5.17 7.57
CA MET A 250 2.05 6.48 6.92
C MET A 250 2.85 7.52 7.71
N HIS A 251 2.59 7.71 9.02
CA HIS A 251 3.38 8.64 9.84
C HIS A 251 4.88 8.28 9.85
N ARG A 252 5.21 6.98 9.83
CA ARG A 252 6.60 6.51 9.82
C ARG A 252 7.29 6.72 8.48
N LEU A 253 6.56 6.58 7.37
CA LEU A 253 7.04 6.93 6.02
C LEU A 253 7.22 8.45 5.88
N GLU A 254 6.30 9.26 6.41
CA GLU A 254 6.43 10.72 6.48
C GLU A 254 7.67 11.13 7.32
N PHE A 255 7.89 10.51 8.48
CA PHE A 255 9.08 10.75 9.30
C PHE A 255 10.39 10.43 8.55
N TYR A 256 10.48 9.30 7.84
CA TYR A 256 11.67 8.99 7.04
C TYR A 256 11.84 9.96 5.86
N ARG A 257 10.74 10.35 5.21
CA ARG A 257 10.75 11.36 4.14
C ARG A 257 11.29 12.70 4.64
N THR A 258 10.74 13.25 5.73
CA THR A 258 11.19 14.55 6.27
C THR A 258 12.65 14.50 6.73
N ASN A 259 13.09 13.42 7.38
CA ASN A 259 14.52 13.26 7.71
C ASN A 259 15.41 13.26 6.45
N THR A 260 14.99 12.57 5.38
CA THR A 260 15.74 12.52 4.11
C THR A 260 15.78 13.90 3.43
N GLU A 261 14.67 14.63 3.43
CA GLU A 261 14.59 16.01 2.92
C GLU A 261 15.51 16.95 3.72
N THR A 262 15.54 16.87 5.06
CA THR A 262 16.48 17.66 5.89
C THR A 262 17.95 17.25 5.73
N LEU A 263 18.24 15.96 5.50
CA LEU A 263 19.60 15.51 5.23
C LEU A 263 20.10 16.05 3.88
N GLY A 264 19.24 16.08 2.87
CA GLY A 264 19.54 16.72 1.58
C GLY A 264 19.87 18.21 1.73
N GLN A 265 19.07 18.96 2.50
CA GLN A 265 19.32 20.37 2.80
C GLN A 265 20.67 20.58 3.51
N ASN A 266 20.98 19.78 4.53
CA ASN A 266 22.26 19.85 5.24
C ASN A 266 23.47 19.56 4.33
N LEU A 267 23.33 18.62 3.38
CA LEU A 267 24.38 18.33 2.39
C LEU A 267 24.55 19.48 1.38
N GLU A 268 23.45 20.11 0.94
CA GLU A 268 23.49 21.28 0.04
C GLU A 268 24.10 22.52 0.74
N GLU A 269 23.82 22.71 2.03
CA GLU A 269 24.50 23.75 2.84
C GLU A 269 25.99 23.46 3.03
N MET A 270 26.37 22.20 3.28
CA MET A 270 27.78 21.79 3.36
C MET A 270 28.50 21.96 2.02
N GLU A 271 27.84 21.68 0.88
CA GLU A 271 28.39 21.91 -0.45
C GLU A 271 28.59 23.41 -0.73
N LYS A 272 27.65 24.27 -0.32
CA LYS A 272 27.79 25.74 -0.41
C LYS A 272 28.94 26.25 0.48
N ALA A 273 29.11 25.68 1.67
CA ALA A 273 30.23 26.01 2.55
C ALA A 273 31.58 25.59 1.94
N LEU A 274 31.68 24.38 1.37
CA LEU A 274 32.87 23.91 0.67
C LEU A 274 33.20 24.76 -0.56
N HIS A 275 32.21 25.15 -1.37
CA HIS A 275 32.40 26.08 -2.49
C HIS A 275 32.87 27.47 -2.03
N SER A 276 32.40 27.93 -0.86
CA SER A 276 32.83 29.21 -0.28
C SER A 276 34.29 29.14 0.16
N ILE A 277 34.67 28.08 0.87
CA ILE A 277 36.05 27.80 1.27
C ILE A 277 36.97 27.65 0.04
N GLN A 278 36.55 26.93 -0.99
CA GLN A 278 37.32 26.77 -2.24
C GLN A 278 37.52 28.11 -2.97
N LYS A 279 36.54 29.03 -2.89
CA LYS A 279 36.63 30.38 -3.45
C LYS A 279 37.54 31.31 -2.64
N GLU A 280 37.58 31.14 -1.32
CA GLU A 280 38.49 31.87 -0.42
C GLU A 280 39.94 31.39 -0.52
N LEU A 281 40.16 30.09 -0.72
CA LEU A 281 41.50 29.50 -0.93
C LEU A 281 42.06 29.75 -2.35
N GLY A 282 41.19 30.09 -3.31
CA GLY A 282 41.57 30.39 -4.69
C GLY A 282 42.01 29.16 -5.51
N PRO A 283 42.44 29.38 -6.76
CA PRO A 283 42.91 28.30 -7.63
C PRO A 283 44.31 27.83 -7.20
N MET A 284 44.35 26.86 -6.30
CA MET A 284 45.56 26.09 -5.96
C MET A 284 46.11 25.43 -7.23
N GLY A 285 47.21 25.99 -7.77
CA GLY A 285 47.92 25.42 -8.91
C GLY A 285 48.51 24.05 -8.59
N GLU A 286 48.66 23.20 -9.61
CA GLU A 286 49.13 21.82 -9.47
C GLU A 286 50.58 21.75 -8.96
N ALA A 287 50.74 21.58 -7.64
CA ALA A 287 52.02 21.30 -7.01
C ALA A 287 52.23 19.78 -6.92
N GLU A 288 53.17 19.24 -7.71
CA GLU A 288 53.54 17.82 -7.67
C GLU A 288 54.10 17.41 -6.29
N CYS A 289 53.31 16.70 -5.49
CA CYS A 289 53.77 16.12 -4.22
C CYS A 289 54.03 14.61 -4.37
N SER A 290 55.23 14.27 -4.84
CA SER A 290 55.67 12.87 -4.94
C SER A 290 56.18 12.35 -3.59
N MET A 291 55.33 11.64 -2.86
CA MET A 291 55.69 10.88 -1.66
C MET A 291 55.22 9.43 -1.76
N LYS A 292 56.11 8.50 -1.40
CA LYS A 292 55.92 7.05 -1.53
C LYS A 292 55.55 6.42 -0.19
N THR A 293 54.56 5.54 -0.19
CA THR A 293 54.48 4.41 0.74
C THR A 293 54.15 3.14 -0.05
N ALA A 294 54.63 1.98 0.39
CA ALA A 294 54.68 0.77 -0.43
C ALA A 294 54.26 -0.50 0.32
N CYS A 295 53.34 -1.25 -0.28
CA CYS A 295 53.12 -2.70 -0.17
C CYS A 295 51.92 -3.05 -1.08
N SER A 296 51.82 -4.21 -1.71
CA SER A 296 52.77 -5.32 -1.86
C SER A 296 52.55 -6.02 -3.21
N LYS A 297 53.54 -6.79 -3.68
CA LYS A 297 53.52 -7.54 -4.95
C LYS A 297 53.34 -9.04 -4.68
N PRO A 298 52.85 -9.83 -5.65
CA PRO A 298 53.81 -10.47 -6.56
C PRO A 298 53.40 -10.47 -8.06
N SER A 299 54.36 -10.82 -8.90
CA SER A 299 54.23 -11.09 -10.34
C SER A 299 54.92 -12.44 -10.64
N PRO A 300 54.66 -13.09 -11.79
CA PRO A 300 55.73 -13.21 -12.81
C PRO A 300 55.20 -13.08 -14.26
N SER A 301 55.88 -12.37 -15.19
CA SER A 301 56.87 -12.86 -16.19
C SER A 301 56.31 -13.86 -17.24
N MET A 302 56.74 -13.88 -18.52
CA MET A 302 58.11 -14.13 -19.01
C MET A 302 58.60 -13.15 -20.11
N CYS A 303 59.38 -13.59 -21.12
CA CYS A 303 60.34 -12.74 -21.84
C CYS A 303 60.83 -13.28 -23.22
N GLY A 304 60.94 -12.41 -24.24
CA GLY A 304 61.69 -12.61 -25.50
C GLY A 304 61.87 -11.26 -26.23
N LYS A 305 63.06 -10.74 -26.61
CA LYS A 305 64.21 -11.25 -27.41
C LYS A 305 63.95 -11.19 -28.94
N THR A 306 64.27 -10.11 -29.67
CA THR A 306 65.59 -9.65 -30.24
C THR A 306 66.09 -10.46 -31.44
N PRO A 307 66.91 -9.93 -32.41
CA PRO A 307 67.70 -8.68 -32.44
C PRO A 307 67.37 -7.81 -33.72
N SER A 308 68.20 -7.05 -34.47
CA SER A 308 69.66 -6.73 -34.51
C SER A 308 69.99 -5.51 -35.43
N LYS A 309 70.96 -4.65 -35.02
CA LYS A 309 71.85 -3.77 -35.86
C LYS A 309 71.18 -2.61 -36.68
N ARG A 310 71.81 -1.44 -36.97
CA ARG A 310 73.18 -0.90 -36.75
C ARG A 310 73.20 0.65 -36.90
N SER A 311 74.18 1.36 -36.28
CA SER A 311 74.71 2.72 -36.64
C SER A 311 73.81 3.97 -36.48
N VAL A 312 74.25 5.22 -36.20
CA VAL A 312 75.47 5.85 -35.58
C VAL A 312 75.16 7.36 -35.28
N SER A 313 75.84 8.01 -34.32
CA SER A 313 75.89 9.50 -34.07
C SER A 313 74.58 10.19 -33.61
N CYS A 314 74.47 10.78 -32.41
CA CYS A 314 74.92 12.13 -31.96
C CYS A 314 74.28 13.32 -32.74
N GLN A 315 73.80 14.42 -32.12
CA GLN A 315 73.95 14.90 -30.72
C GLN A 315 72.84 15.92 -30.30
N GLN A 316 72.90 16.37 -29.03
CA GLN A 316 72.22 17.55 -28.44
C GLN A 316 72.76 18.90 -29.03
N PRO A 317 72.23 20.13 -28.74
CA PRO A 317 71.73 20.57 -27.42
C PRO A 317 70.57 21.62 -27.38
N SER A 318 70.31 22.06 -26.15
CA SER A 318 69.55 23.25 -25.72
C SER A 318 70.01 24.57 -26.37
N GLY A 319 69.16 25.60 -26.34
CA GLY A 319 69.51 26.98 -26.71
C GLY A 319 70.01 27.85 -25.54
N GLY A 320 70.57 29.03 -25.86
CA GLY A 320 71.00 30.02 -24.86
C GLY A 320 71.43 31.37 -25.45
N VAL A 321 70.73 32.43 -25.02
CA VAL A 321 71.19 33.82 -24.75
C VAL A 321 71.95 34.62 -25.85
N GLU A 322 71.31 35.71 -26.25
CA GLU A 322 71.82 37.00 -26.78
C GLU A 322 73.00 37.06 -27.78
N ARG A 323 72.70 37.63 -28.96
CA ARG A 323 73.36 38.89 -29.36
C ARG A 323 72.40 39.83 -30.10
N ARG A 324 72.67 41.13 -29.96
CA ARG A 324 71.80 42.24 -30.38
C ARG A 324 72.52 43.06 -31.46
N GLU A 325 72.21 42.80 -32.72
CA GLU A 325 72.64 43.63 -33.85
C GLU A 325 71.44 43.90 -34.77
N THR A 326 71.16 45.19 -35.00
CA THR A 326 69.98 45.66 -35.74
C THR A 326 70.26 45.79 -37.22
N ALA A 327 69.58 45.00 -38.04
CA ALA A 327 69.45 45.21 -39.48
C ALA A 327 67.95 45.22 -39.84
N CYS A 328 67.55 46.16 -40.69
CA CYS A 328 66.16 46.57 -40.88
C CYS A 328 65.26 45.47 -41.46
N MET A 329 63.99 45.47 -41.05
CA MET A 329 62.91 44.95 -41.89
C MET A 329 62.83 45.77 -43.18
N LEU A 330 62.44 45.10 -44.27
CA LEU A 330 61.95 45.75 -45.48
C LEU A 330 60.61 46.43 -45.17
N ASP A 331 60.33 47.55 -45.82
CA ASP A 331 58.96 47.91 -46.14
C ASP A 331 58.87 48.54 -47.54
N ASP A 332 57.69 48.40 -48.15
CA ASP A 332 57.47 48.50 -49.60
C ASP A 332 57.43 49.95 -50.13
N SER A 333 57.97 50.19 -51.33
CA SER A 333 57.76 51.42 -52.12
C SER A 333 58.31 51.30 -53.55
N CYS A 334 57.40 51.01 -54.49
CA CYS A 334 57.71 50.96 -55.92
C CYS A 334 57.94 52.35 -56.54
N ALA A 335 59.08 52.56 -57.21
CA ALA A 335 59.33 53.75 -58.02
C ALA A 335 60.10 53.40 -59.31
N ARG A 336 59.47 53.61 -60.47
CA ARG A 336 60.15 53.57 -61.78
C ARG A 336 61.24 54.64 -61.86
N ARG A 337 62.42 54.29 -62.38
CA ARG A 337 63.21 55.16 -63.26
C ARG A 337 63.89 54.35 -64.36
N GLU A 338 63.76 54.86 -65.58
CA GLU A 338 64.66 54.57 -66.70
C GLU A 338 65.91 55.46 -66.57
N SER A 339 66.87 55.31 -67.50
CA SER A 339 68.18 56.00 -67.56
C SER A 339 69.18 55.64 -66.43
N ASP A 340 70.47 55.42 -66.67
CA ASP A 340 71.30 55.42 -67.90
C ASP A 340 72.41 54.35 -67.81
N PRO A 341 73.01 53.91 -68.93
CA PRO A 341 74.23 53.13 -68.89
C PRO A 341 75.38 53.98 -68.32
N PHE A 342 75.85 53.63 -67.12
CA PHE A 342 76.93 54.34 -66.41
C PHE A 342 78.30 54.11 -67.07
N ILE A 343 78.53 54.79 -68.20
CA ILE A 343 79.84 54.88 -68.84
C ILE A 343 80.77 55.65 -67.89
N CYS A 344 81.78 54.97 -67.36
CA CYS A 344 82.79 55.58 -66.50
C CYS A 344 83.55 56.67 -67.29
N ALA A 345 83.33 57.94 -66.92
CA ALA A 345 83.91 59.09 -67.63
C ALA A 345 85.45 59.12 -67.60
N LYS A 346 86.09 58.41 -66.66
CA LYS A 346 87.56 58.24 -66.63
C LYS A 346 88.05 57.33 -67.74
N ASP A 347 87.32 56.27 -68.07
CA ASP A 347 87.71 55.32 -69.13
C ASP A 347 87.55 55.95 -70.52
N ALA A 348 86.55 56.80 -70.71
CA ALA A 348 86.44 57.63 -71.93
C ALA A 348 87.58 58.64 -72.09
N GLN A 349 88.26 59.06 -71.01
CA GLN A 349 89.46 59.91 -71.09
C GLN A 349 90.74 59.08 -71.28
N SER A 350 90.93 57.99 -70.54
CA SER A 350 92.12 57.13 -70.68
C SER A 350 92.16 56.46 -72.05
N GLN A 351 91.01 56.01 -72.58
CA GLN A 351 90.90 55.42 -73.92
C GLN A 351 91.14 56.47 -75.04
N LYS A 352 90.78 57.73 -74.83
CA LYS A 352 91.16 58.85 -75.73
C LYS A 352 92.66 59.15 -75.68
N GLN A 353 93.26 59.16 -74.50
CA GLN A 353 94.72 59.32 -74.35
C GLN A 353 95.47 58.16 -75.00
N TYR A 354 95.02 56.92 -74.79
CA TYR A 354 95.59 55.73 -75.42
C TYR A 354 95.45 55.75 -76.95
N ALA A 355 94.28 56.13 -77.48
CA ALA A 355 94.08 56.28 -78.91
C ALA A 355 94.99 57.37 -79.51
N MET A 356 95.14 58.51 -78.83
CA MET A 356 96.03 59.59 -79.26
C MET A 356 97.50 59.13 -79.25
N LEU A 357 97.93 58.43 -78.20
CA LEU A 357 99.28 57.86 -78.10
C LEU A 357 99.52 56.78 -79.17
N LEU A 358 98.50 56.01 -79.55
CA LEU A 358 98.56 55.03 -80.64
C LEU A 358 98.65 55.72 -82.02
N THR A 359 97.99 56.88 -82.21
CA THR A 359 98.19 57.69 -83.44
C THR A 359 99.57 58.34 -83.50
N GLU A 360 100.13 58.79 -82.38
CA GLU A 360 101.53 59.24 -82.34
C GLU A 360 102.52 58.10 -82.59
N TYR A 361 102.31 56.94 -81.96
CA TYR A 361 103.15 55.76 -82.15
C TYR A 361 103.14 55.29 -83.60
N THR A 362 101.97 55.14 -84.23
CA THR A 362 101.89 54.75 -85.65
C THR A 362 102.45 55.82 -86.60
N LYS A 363 102.30 57.11 -86.29
CA LYS A 363 102.99 58.20 -87.01
C LYS A 363 104.51 58.12 -86.85
N LYS A 364 105.03 57.85 -85.65
CA LYS A 364 106.47 57.66 -85.42
C LYS A 364 106.99 56.39 -86.09
N THR A 365 106.20 55.32 -86.15
CA THR A 365 106.53 54.11 -86.92
C THR A 365 106.61 54.41 -88.42
N SER A 366 105.73 55.26 -88.98
CA SER A 366 105.81 55.64 -90.40
C SER A 366 106.95 56.62 -90.69
N GLU A 367 107.24 57.58 -89.79
CA GLU A 367 108.43 58.44 -89.86
C GLU A 367 109.73 57.61 -89.81
N CYS A 368 109.84 56.63 -88.90
CA CYS A 368 110.97 55.69 -88.84
C CYS A 368 111.06 54.83 -90.11
N ARG A 369 109.95 54.29 -90.62
CA ARG A 369 109.94 53.51 -91.87
C ARG A 369 110.42 54.36 -93.06
N GLN A 370 110.02 55.64 -93.14
CA GLN A 370 110.51 56.61 -94.12
C GLN A 370 111.98 57.04 -93.90
N LEU A 371 112.55 56.88 -92.70
CA LEU A 371 113.99 57.07 -92.46
C LEU A 371 114.78 55.84 -92.90
N CYS A 372 114.32 54.63 -92.57
CA CYS A 372 114.89 53.38 -93.06
C CYS A 372 114.86 53.32 -94.60
N GLU A 373 113.76 53.72 -95.24
CA GLU A 373 113.65 53.74 -96.71
C GLU A 373 114.54 54.82 -97.37
N ARG A 374 114.91 55.89 -96.64
CA ARG A 374 115.92 56.86 -97.09
C ARG A 374 117.35 56.32 -96.93
N LEU A 375 117.66 55.66 -95.82
CA LEU A 375 118.96 55.00 -95.60
C LEU A 375 119.21 53.88 -96.64
N ALA A 376 118.19 53.05 -96.91
CA ALA A 376 118.25 51.98 -97.90
C ALA A 376 118.47 52.48 -99.35
N LYS A 377 118.25 53.76 -99.63
CA LYS A 377 118.50 54.39 -100.95
C LYS A 377 119.85 55.09 -101.05
N VAL A 378 120.69 55.06 -100.00
CA VAL A 378 122.03 55.66 -99.97
C VAL A 378 123.15 54.62 -100.03
N GLN A 379 122.93 53.40 -99.54
CA GLN A 379 123.88 52.29 -99.68
C GLN A 379 123.63 51.50 -100.98
N ALA A 380 124.06 52.08 -102.11
CA ALA A 380 124.09 51.43 -103.41
C ALA A 380 125.48 51.56 -104.05
N GLY A 381 126.39 50.66 -103.68
CA GLY A 381 127.75 50.59 -104.21
C GLY A 381 128.45 49.28 -103.79
N PRO A 382 129.05 48.51 -104.71
CA PRO A 382 129.65 47.22 -104.40
C PRO A 382 131.11 47.36 -103.93
N ALA A 383 131.44 46.69 -102.83
CA ALA A 383 132.80 46.38 -102.38
C ALA A 383 132.76 45.06 -101.59
N ASP A 384 133.89 44.36 -101.53
CA ASP A 384 134.01 43.04 -100.88
C ASP A 384 133.74 43.10 -99.35
N PRO A 385 133.22 42.01 -98.74
CA PRO A 385 132.68 42.03 -97.38
C PRO A 385 133.71 42.43 -96.32
N SER A 386 133.38 43.49 -95.58
CA SER A 386 134.17 43.96 -94.44
C SER A 386 133.85 43.13 -93.19
N PRO A 387 134.77 42.98 -92.21
CA PRO A 387 134.41 42.47 -90.88
C PRO A 387 133.26 43.25 -90.22
N GLU A 388 133.08 44.53 -90.57
CA GLU A 388 131.91 45.32 -90.14
C GLU A 388 130.57 44.74 -90.62
N ASP A 389 130.52 44.07 -91.77
CA ASP A 389 129.28 43.50 -92.30
C ASP A 389 128.91 42.21 -91.57
N THR A 390 129.90 41.41 -91.15
CA THR A 390 129.64 40.29 -90.22
C THR A 390 129.21 40.75 -88.83
N GLU A 391 129.72 41.90 -88.34
CA GLU A 391 129.23 42.50 -87.10
C GLU A 391 127.79 43.01 -87.24
N ARG A 392 127.45 43.66 -88.36
CA ARG A 392 126.07 44.06 -88.70
C ARG A 392 125.12 42.87 -88.81
N GLU A 393 125.55 41.75 -89.40
CA GLU A 393 124.73 40.55 -89.51
C GLU A 393 124.46 39.93 -88.13
N VAL A 394 125.48 39.86 -87.26
CA VAL A 394 125.32 39.41 -85.86
C VAL A 394 124.41 40.35 -85.05
N LEU A 395 124.57 41.67 -85.19
CA LEU A 395 123.71 42.66 -84.53
C LEU A 395 122.27 42.64 -85.07
N SER A 396 122.09 42.48 -86.37
CA SER A 396 120.79 42.31 -87.02
C SER A 396 120.09 41.06 -86.52
N LYS A 397 120.81 39.92 -86.47
CA LYS A 397 120.30 38.68 -85.90
C LYS A 397 119.94 38.84 -84.42
N ARG A 398 120.76 39.51 -83.59
CA ARG A 398 120.41 39.74 -82.19
C ARG A 398 119.22 40.69 -82.03
N CYS A 399 119.03 41.65 -82.95
CA CYS A 399 117.82 42.46 -82.99
C CYS A 399 116.58 41.65 -83.40
N MET A 400 116.71 40.66 -84.31
CA MET A 400 115.63 39.72 -84.62
C MET A 400 115.30 38.85 -83.39
N GLU A 401 116.29 38.24 -82.76
CA GLU A 401 116.10 37.44 -81.53
C GLU A 401 115.38 38.26 -80.44
N LEU A 402 115.74 39.53 -80.24
CA LEU A 402 115.07 40.44 -79.29
C LEU A 402 113.66 40.87 -79.71
N LEU A 403 113.32 40.82 -81.00
CA LEU A 403 111.97 41.07 -81.51
C LEU A 403 111.09 39.81 -81.40
N ASP A 404 111.66 38.63 -81.64
CA ASP A 404 111.00 37.34 -81.43
C ASP A 404 110.72 37.12 -79.93
N GLU A 405 111.71 37.33 -79.05
CA GLU A 405 111.55 37.37 -77.58
C GLU A 405 110.41 38.34 -77.17
N GLN A 406 110.34 39.52 -77.81
CA GLN A 406 109.29 40.52 -77.54
C GLN A 406 107.89 40.08 -78.00
N ASP A 407 107.75 39.41 -79.14
CA ASP A 407 106.47 38.89 -79.60
C ASP A 407 106.03 37.64 -78.83
N GLU A 408 106.96 36.79 -78.37
CA GLU A 408 106.69 35.72 -77.40
C GLU A 408 106.12 36.31 -76.09
N PHE A 409 106.75 37.33 -75.50
CA PHE A 409 106.20 38.01 -74.32
C PHE A 409 104.81 38.62 -74.58
N ARG A 410 104.56 39.19 -75.77
CA ARG A 410 103.22 39.68 -76.14
C ARG A 410 102.20 38.56 -76.28
N VAL A 411 102.59 37.36 -76.76
CA VAL A 411 101.70 36.18 -76.81
C VAL A 411 101.39 35.73 -75.39
N LEU A 412 102.40 35.54 -74.55
CA LEU A 412 102.24 35.13 -73.15
C LEU A 412 101.33 36.10 -72.36
N ILE A 413 101.48 37.41 -72.55
CA ILE A 413 100.59 38.42 -71.93
C ILE A 413 99.14 38.27 -72.40
N ARG A 414 98.91 37.98 -73.69
CA ARG A 414 97.55 37.72 -74.23
C ARG A 414 96.98 36.41 -73.68
N GLU A 415 97.78 35.36 -73.57
CA GLU A 415 97.35 34.09 -72.97
C GLU A 415 97.02 34.22 -71.49
N GLN A 416 97.83 34.95 -70.71
CA GLN A 416 97.54 35.25 -69.31
C GLN A 416 96.29 36.11 -69.13
N ALA A 417 96.07 37.10 -70.01
CA ALA A 417 94.83 37.88 -70.01
C ALA A 417 93.60 37.00 -70.31
N ASN A 418 93.67 36.18 -71.36
CA ASN A 418 92.62 35.23 -71.71
C ASN A 418 92.34 34.25 -70.56
N GLN A 419 93.37 33.70 -69.91
CA GLN A 419 93.22 32.81 -68.75
C GLN A 419 92.54 33.51 -67.57
N LEU A 420 92.86 34.77 -67.30
CA LEU A 420 92.20 35.57 -66.25
C LEU A 420 90.73 35.84 -66.58
N ASP A 421 90.38 36.13 -67.83
CA ASP A 421 88.99 36.33 -68.25
C ASP A 421 88.19 35.01 -68.27
N ASP A 422 88.81 33.89 -68.64
CA ASP A 422 88.26 32.55 -68.45
C ASP A 422 87.98 32.25 -66.97
N TYR A 423 88.91 32.58 -66.08
CA TYR A 423 88.71 32.43 -64.63
C TYR A 423 87.60 33.33 -64.09
N ARG A 424 87.50 34.59 -64.57
CA ARG A 424 86.41 35.52 -64.22
C ARG A 424 85.05 34.98 -64.69
N ALA A 425 84.96 34.50 -65.92
CA ALA A 425 83.73 33.93 -66.48
C ALA A 425 83.29 32.67 -65.70
N ARG A 426 84.23 31.76 -65.40
CA ARG A 426 83.97 30.55 -64.59
C ARG A 426 83.56 30.91 -63.15
N TYR A 427 84.19 31.92 -62.54
CA TYR A 427 83.83 32.41 -61.20
C TYR A 427 82.42 33.00 -61.17
N LEU A 428 82.05 33.85 -62.13
CA LEU A 428 80.72 34.45 -62.22
C LEU A 428 79.64 33.39 -62.48
N ALA A 429 79.90 32.40 -63.36
CA ALA A 429 79.00 31.28 -63.59
C ALA A 429 78.80 30.42 -62.33
N ALA A 430 79.88 30.14 -61.59
CA ALA A 430 79.79 29.42 -60.31
C ALA A 430 79.04 30.25 -59.23
N GLN A 431 79.25 31.57 -59.17
CA GLN A 431 78.54 32.46 -58.26
C GLN A 431 77.04 32.51 -58.57
N GLN A 432 76.66 32.60 -59.85
CA GLN A 432 75.27 32.50 -60.29
C GLN A 432 74.67 31.14 -59.87
N GLN A 433 75.39 30.03 -60.12
CA GLN A 433 74.93 28.69 -59.75
C GLN A 433 74.71 28.56 -58.23
N VAL A 434 75.56 29.18 -57.40
CA VAL A 434 75.40 29.20 -55.94
C VAL A 434 74.15 29.98 -55.51
N GLU A 435 73.86 31.14 -56.08
CA GLU A 435 72.65 31.90 -55.76
C GLU A 435 71.36 31.23 -56.31
N GLU A 436 71.44 30.57 -57.46
CA GLU A 436 70.34 29.72 -57.97
C GLU A 436 70.07 28.53 -57.03
N GLN A 437 71.12 27.84 -56.58
CA GLN A 437 71.00 26.76 -55.58
C GLN A 437 70.47 27.28 -54.24
N ARG A 438 70.90 28.48 -53.80
CA ARG A 438 70.38 29.14 -52.59
C ARG A 438 68.89 29.44 -52.70
N LEU A 439 68.42 29.92 -53.85
CA LEU A 439 66.99 30.14 -54.13
C LEU A 439 66.22 28.81 -54.13
N GLN A 440 66.77 27.75 -54.71
CA GLN A 440 66.18 26.40 -54.69
C GLN A 440 66.10 25.84 -53.26
N MET A 441 67.16 25.97 -52.46
CA MET A 441 67.18 25.59 -51.04
C MET A 441 66.15 26.37 -50.22
N GLY A 442 66.00 27.68 -50.44
CA GLY A 442 64.96 28.48 -49.80
C GLY A 442 63.54 28.02 -50.14
N LYS A 443 63.28 27.68 -51.41
CA LYS A 443 62.00 27.07 -51.85
C LYS A 443 61.76 25.73 -51.14
N LEU A 444 62.76 24.86 -51.08
CA LEU A 444 62.68 23.55 -50.41
C LEU A 444 62.41 23.70 -48.90
N GLN A 445 63.13 24.59 -48.22
CA GLN A 445 62.92 24.91 -46.79
C GLN A 445 61.49 25.41 -46.52
N MET A 446 60.97 26.31 -47.36
CA MET A 446 59.58 26.78 -47.24
C MET A 446 58.55 25.67 -47.48
N THR A 447 58.78 24.78 -48.46
CA THR A 447 57.89 23.61 -48.64
C THR A 447 57.97 22.63 -47.47
N ASN A 448 59.16 22.38 -46.93
CA ASN A 448 59.34 21.47 -45.79
C ASN A 448 58.67 22.03 -44.53
N SER A 449 58.87 23.32 -44.20
CA SER A 449 58.18 23.97 -43.07
C SER A 449 56.65 23.93 -43.20
N ARG A 450 56.11 23.98 -44.42
CA ARG A 450 54.67 23.81 -44.67
C ARG A 450 54.21 22.37 -44.39
N VAL A 451 54.98 21.37 -44.86
CA VAL A 451 54.71 19.94 -44.63
C VAL A 451 54.82 19.59 -43.14
N GLU A 452 55.83 20.08 -42.44
CA GLU A 452 55.99 19.94 -40.98
C GLU A 452 54.79 20.51 -40.22
N LYS A 453 54.30 21.71 -40.60
CA LYS A 453 53.11 22.31 -39.99
C LYS A 453 51.84 21.48 -40.24
N GLN A 454 51.69 20.92 -41.45
CA GLN A 454 50.58 20.02 -41.76
C GLN A 454 50.65 18.71 -40.95
N ILE A 455 51.80 18.04 -40.90
CA ILE A 455 52.01 16.80 -40.14
C ILE A 455 51.71 17.04 -38.65
N ASN A 456 52.20 18.13 -38.07
CA ASN A 456 51.91 18.48 -36.68
C ASN A 456 50.42 18.75 -36.43
N PHE A 457 49.72 19.42 -37.36
CA PHE A 457 48.27 19.62 -37.27
C PHE A 457 47.49 18.30 -37.35
N GLU A 458 47.87 17.40 -38.25
CA GLU A 458 47.25 16.07 -38.39
C GLU A 458 47.50 15.21 -37.13
N ILE A 459 48.70 15.25 -36.57
CA ILE A 459 49.03 14.60 -35.27
C ILE A 459 48.14 15.14 -34.15
N GLU A 460 47.96 16.46 -34.03
CA GLU A 460 47.06 17.04 -33.02
C GLU A 460 45.58 16.69 -33.24
N GLN A 461 45.13 16.60 -34.49
CA GLN A 461 43.77 16.15 -34.80
C GLN A 461 43.58 14.66 -34.44
N ILE A 462 44.59 13.82 -34.67
CA ILE A 462 44.61 12.40 -34.30
C ILE A 462 44.61 12.25 -32.76
N LYS A 463 45.45 13.01 -32.04
CA LYS A 463 45.47 13.03 -30.57
C LYS A 463 44.10 13.35 -29.98
N ARG A 464 43.41 14.39 -30.47
CA ARG A 464 42.05 14.75 -30.02
C ARG A 464 41.06 13.61 -30.27
N LYS A 465 41.03 13.04 -31.47
CA LYS A 465 40.18 11.88 -31.81
C LYS A 465 40.42 10.69 -30.86
N PHE A 466 41.68 10.41 -30.49
CA PHE A 466 42.00 9.39 -29.50
C PHE A 466 41.57 9.77 -28.07
N GLN A 467 41.84 10.99 -27.61
CA GLN A 467 41.44 11.47 -26.29
C GLN A 467 39.92 11.47 -26.11
N ASP A 468 39.18 11.93 -27.12
CA ASP A 468 37.72 11.93 -27.10
C ASP A 468 37.18 10.50 -27.15
N LYS A 469 37.76 9.60 -27.95
CA LYS A 469 37.37 8.18 -27.92
C LYS A 469 37.70 7.52 -26.57
N LEU A 470 38.79 7.91 -25.91
CA LEU A 470 39.13 7.48 -24.55
C LEU A 470 38.06 7.94 -23.56
N ARG A 471 37.70 9.23 -23.57
CA ARG A 471 36.63 9.80 -22.71
C ARG A 471 35.30 9.05 -22.87
N HIS A 472 34.92 8.73 -24.11
CA HIS A 472 33.71 7.93 -24.39
C HIS A 472 33.82 6.48 -23.88
N LEU A 473 35.02 5.91 -23.79
CA LEU A 473 35.24 4.54 -23.29
C LEU A 473 35.42 4.48 -21.76
N THR A 474 35.89 5.56 -21.12
CA THR A 474 36.13 5.65 -19.67
C THR A 474 34.95 5.26 -18.76
N PRO A 475 33.66 5.56 -19.04
CA PRO A 475 32.57 5.20 -18.13
C PRO A 475 32.11 3.73 -18.23
N TYR A 476 32.42 3.01 -19.31
CA TYR A 476 31.89 1.65 -19.53
C TYR A 476 32.24 0.62 -18.45
N PRO A 477 33.45 0.60 -17.86
CA PRO A 477 33.75 -0.31 -16.75
C PRO A 477 32.84 -0.10 -15.54
N ARG A 478 32.60 1.16 -15.15
CA ARG A 478 31.69 1.48 -14.03
C ARG A 478 30.25 1.12 -14.35
N LEU A 479 29.77 1.43 -15.55
CA LEU A 479 28.42 1.04 -15.97
C LEU A 479 28.23 -0.49 -15.99
N LEU A 480 29.29 -1.25 -16.29
CA LEU A 480 29.29 -2.71 -16.20
C LEU A 480 29.30 -3.19 -14.74
N GLU A 481 30.06 -2.57 -13.85
CA GLU A 481 30.06 -2.83 -12.41
C GLU A 481 28.68 -2.53 -11.78
N ASP A 482 28.06 -1.40 -12.15
CA ASP A 482 26.73 -0.99 -11.71
C ASP A 482 25.64 -2.00 -12.16
N GLU A 483 25.65 -2.42 -13.44
CA GLU A 483 24.70 -3.43 -13.95
C GLU A 483 24.96 -4.84 -13.42
N GLN A 484 26.21 -5.21 -13.11
CA GLN A 484 26.52 -6.45 -12.40
C GLN A 484 25.94 -6.42 -10.99
N ALA A 485 26.16 -5.34 -10.23
CA ALA A 485 25.59 -5.16 -8.90
C ALA A 485 24.05 -5.08 -8.93
N ASN A 486 23.45 -4.54 -9.98
CA ASN A 486 22.01 -4.55 -10.22
C ASN A 486 21.48 -5.97 -10.45
N CYS A 487 22.16 -6.75 -11.31
CA CYS A 487 21.83 -8.15 -11.55
C CYS A 487 21.99 -9.03 -10.31
N GLU A 488 22.96 -8.77 -9.44
CA GLU A 488 23.11 -9.48 -8.16
C GLU A 488 21.98 -9.16 -7.17
N LYS A 489 21.59 -7.88 -7.03
CA LYS A 489 20.41 -7.48 -6.25
C LYS A 489 19.13 -8.13 -6.75
N LEU A 490 18.95 -8.20 -8.08
CA LEU A 490 17.80 -8.87 -8.69
C LEU A 490 17.79 -10.39 -8.46
N LYS A 491 18.95 -11.06 -8.49
CA LYS A 491 19.06 -12.49 -8.12
C LYS A 491 18.68 -12.71 -6.66
N GLN A 492 19.27 -11.96 -5.74
CA GLN A 492 18.99 -12.06 -4.30
C GLN A 492 17.50 -11.82 -3.99
N SER A 493 16.91 -10.79 -4.61
CA SER A 493 15.47 -10.52 -4.51
C SER A 493 14.63 -11.72 -5.00
N ASN A 494 14.96 -12.27 -6.17
CA ASN A 494 14.25 -13.42 -6.72
C ASN A 494 14.39 -14.68 -5.85
N GLU A 495 15.59 -14.94 -5.30
CA GLU A 495 15.84 -16.01 -4.33
C GLU A 495 14.99 -15.84 -3.05
N THR A 496 14.85 -14.63 -2.53
CA THR A 496 13.96 -14.37 -1.39
C THR A 496 12.48 -14.59 -1.72
N LEU A 497 12.03 -14.19 -2.91
CA LEU A 497 10.65 -14.40 -3.38
C LEU A 497 10.35 -15.89 -3.62
N PHE A 498 11.30 -16.68 -4.12
CA PHE A 498 11.15 -18.14 -4.22
C PHE A 498 11.05 -18.77 -2.82
N ALA A 499 11.90 -18.38 -1.86
CA ALA A 499 11.82 -18.88 -0.49
C ALA A 499 10.52 -18.49 0.24
N GLU A 500 9.92 -17.34 -0.12
CA GLU A 500 8.59 -16.93 0.33
C GLU A 500 7.48 -17.75 -0.32
N LEU A 501 7.54 -17.98 -1.63
CA LEU A 501 6.58 -18.80 -2.37
C LEU A 501 6.56 -20.26 -1.86
N GLU A 502 7.72 -20.86 -1.62
CA GLU A 502 7.79 -22.19 -1.00
C GLU A 502 7.16 -22.20 0.41
N ARG A 503 7.36 -21.14 1.20
CA ARG A 503 6.79 -21.03 2.55
C ARG A 503 5.27 -20.91 2.49
N ALA A 504 4.74 -20.14 1.54
CA ALA A 504 3.31 -20.05 1.27
C ALA A 504 2.72 -21.40 0.82
N LEU A 505 3.38 -22.11 -0.11
CA LEU A 505 2.94 -23.45 -0.56
C LEU A 505 2.93 -24.47 0.59
N ARG A 506 3.94 -24.46 1.47
CA ARG A 506 3.95 -25.28 2.70
C ARG A 506 2.80 -24.94 3.64
N GLN A 507 2.45 -23.66 3.79
CA GLN A 507 1.31 -23.22 4.61
C GLN A 507 -0.04 -23.60 4.00
N VAL A 508 -0.22 -23.44 2.69
CA VAL A 508 -1.43 -23.87 1.97
C VAL A 508 -1.65 -25.37 2.18
N LYS A 509 -0.63 -26.20 1.96
CA LYS A 509 -0.75 -27.65 2.17
C LYS A 509 -1.16 -28.02 3.60
N VAL A 510 -0.60 -27.38 4.62
CA VAL A 510 -0.99 -27.62 6.02
C VAL A 510 -2.44 -27.21 6.29
N LEU A 511 -2.97 -26.20 5.60
CA LEU A 511 -4.38 -25.80 5.67
C LEU A 511 -5.29 -26.77 4.90
N GLU A 512 -4.85 -27.31 3.76
CA GLU A 512 -5.55 -28.37 3.00
C GLU A 512 -5.64 -29.67 3.81
N ASP A 513 -4.53 -30.16 4.35
CA ASP A 513 -4.46 -31.34 5.21
C ASP A 513 -5.38 -31.18 6.43
N ARG A 514 -5.39 -29.99 7.05
CA ARG A 514 -6.28 -29.67 8.18
C ARG A 514 -7.75 -29.57 7.78
N LEU A 515 -8.07 -29.04 6.60
CA LEU A 515 -9.44 -28.97 6.09
C LEU A 515 -9.98 -30.37 5.80
N GLN A 516 -9.17 -31.25 5.21
CA GLN A 516 -9.52 -32.66 5.01
C GLN A 516 -9.76 -33.38 6.33
N GLN A 517 -8.91 -33.19 7.35
CA GLN A 517 -9.13 -33.74 8.69
C GLN A 517 -10.44 -33.26 9.33
N VAL A 518 -10.76 -31.97 9.23
CA VAL A 518 -12.04 -31.43 9.73
C VAL A 518 -13.23 -31.98 8.94
N HIS A 519 -13.11 -32.15 7.63
CA HIS A 519 -14.16 -32.71 6.80
C HIS A 519 -14.44 -34.17 7.17
N VAL A 520 -13.40 -35.02 7.28
CA VAL A 520 -13.53 -36.43 7.72
C VAL A 520 -14.10 -36.53 9.14
N ALA A 521 -13.69 -35.65 10.07
CA ALA A 521 -14.24 -35.61 11.41
C ALA A 521 -15.74 -35.27 11.40
N LYS A 522 -16.16 -34.25 10.64
CA LYS A 522 -17.57 -33.84 10.55
C LYS A 522 -18.42 -34.88 9.82
N ASP A 523 -17.90 -35.51 8.79
CA ASP A 523 -18.52 -36.64 8.12
C ASP A 523 -18.83 -37.80 9.09
N ASN A 524 -17.90 -38.08 10.00
CA ASN A 524 -18.06 -39.13 11.01
C ASN A 524 -19.04 -38.72 12.12
N GLU A 525 -18.99 -37.47 12.59
CA GLU A 525 -20.02 -36.92 13.51
C GLU A 525 -21.43 -37.01 12.91
N VAL A 526 -21.60 -36.62 11.64
CA VAL A 526 -22.89 -36.67 10.94
C VAL A 526 -23.37 -38.10 10.74
N LYS A 527 -22.47 -39.04 10.37
CA LYS A 527 -22.80 -40.47 10.26
C LYS A 527 -23.23 -41.05 11.63
N GLN A 528 -22.55 -40.67 12.72
CA GLN A 528 -22.91 -41.10 14.07
C GLN A 528 -24.26 -40.53 14.53
N ALA A 529 -24.52 -39.24 14.29
CA ALA A 529 -25.80 -38.61 14.61
C ALA A 529 -26.96 -39.20 13.77
N LEU A 530 -26.71 -39.54 12.50
CA LEU A 530 -27.68 -40.24 11.65
C LEU A 530 -27.99 -41.64 12.19
N GLN A 531 -26.98 -42.41 12.60
CA GLN A 531 -27.18 -43.73 13.22
C GLN A 531 -27.94 -43.63 14.54
N GLN A 532 -27.61 -42.65 15.39
CA GLN A 532 -28.31 -42.40 16.66
C GLN A 532 -29.80 -42.12 16.41
N THR A 533 -30.10 -41.12 15.56
CA THR A 533 -31.49 -40.75 15.22
C THR A 533 -32.27 -41.86 14.50
N GLN A 534 -31.60 -42.73 13.72
CA GLN A 534 -32.20 -43.96 13.20
C GLN A 534 -32.59 -44.92 14.33
N THR A 535 -31.68 -45.22 15.28
CA THR A 535 -32.00 -46.11 16.41
C THR A 535 -33.04 -45.52 17.38
N GLU A 536 -33.12 -44.20 17.52
CA GLU A 536 -34.16 -43.51 18.27
C GLU A 536 -35.52 -43.62 17.57
N LEU A 537 -35.56 -43.47 16.24
CA LEU A 537 -36.77 -43.63 15.44
C LEU A 537 -37.31 -45.07 15.52
N GLU A 538 -36.45 -46.08 15.41
CA GLU A 538 -36.81 -47.50 15.59
C GLU A 538 -37.38 -47.77 16.99
N GLN A 539 -36.77 -47.19 18.04
CA GLN A 539 -37.26 -47.31 19.41
C GLN A 539 -38.63 -46.64 19.61
N VAL A 540 -38.85 -45.46 19.02
CA VAL A 540 -40.13 -44.74 19.08
C VAL A 540 -41.22 -45.48 18.30
N GLN A 541 -40.90 -46.04 17.13
CA GLN A 541 -41.82 -46.92 16.38
C GLN A 541 -42.19 -48.16 17.20
N GLY A 542 -41.21 -48.84 17.80
CA GLY A 542 -41.42 -49.99 18.68
C GLY A 542 -42.11 -49.66 20.02
N GLN A 543 -42.16 -48.39 20.44
CA GLN A 543 -43.01 -47.92 21.55
C GLN A 543 -44.45 -47.65 21.06
N PHE A 544 -44.60 -46.94 19.94
CA PHE A 544 -45.89 -46.62 19.33
C PHE A 544 -46.69 -47.89 18.99
N GLU A 545 -46.05 -48.91 18.42
CA GLU A 545 -46.68 -50.20 18.16
C GLU A 545 -47.19 -50.91 19.42
N ARG A 546 -46.49 -50.79 20.55
CA ARG A 546 -46.93 -51.39 21.82
C ARG A 546 -48.14 -50.64 22.36
N ILE A 547 -48.07 -49.31 22.43
CA ILE A 547 -49.17 -48.45 22.87
C ILE A 547 -50.41 -48.64 21.97
N ALA A 548 -50.23 -48.86 20.66
CA ALA A 548 -51.33 -49.16 19.74
C ALA A 548 -52.00 -50.52 20.04
N LYS A 549 -51.21 -51.56 20.35
CA LYS A 549 -51.72 -52.89 20.74
C LYS A 549 -52.41 -52.86 22.10
N GLU A 550 -51.81 -52.18 23.09
CA GLU A 550 -52.39 -51.95 24.43
C GLU A 550 -53.71 -51.15 24.35
N LYS A 551 -53.76 -50.10 23.51
CA LYS A 551 -54.99 -49.35 23.22
C LYS A 551 -56.07 -50.24 22.60
N GLN A 552 -55.73 -51.05 21.60
CA GLN A 552 -56.69 -51.96 20.96
C GLN A 552 -57.27 -52.95 21.98
N GLN A 553 -56.42 -53.55 22.83
CA GLN A 553 -56.85 -54.45 23.90
C GLN A 553 -57.79 -53.75 24.89
N ALA A 554 -57.47 -52.52 25.31
CA ALA A 554 -58.33 -51.73 26.19
C ALA A 554 -59.68 -51.36 25.52
N GLU A 555 -59.71 -51.11 24.21
CA GLU A 555 -60.94 -50.87 23.45
C GLU A 555 -61.79 -52.15 23.31
N GLU A 556 -61.16 -53.30 23.09
CA GLU A 556 -61.84 -54.61 23.06
C GLU A 556 -62.42 -55.00 24.44
N GLU A 557 -61.68 -54.75 25.53
CA GLU A 557 -62.15 -54.92 26.90
C GLU A 557 -63.28 -53.95 27.26
N ALA A 558 -63.16 -52.66 26.91
CA ALA A 558 -64.22 -51.67 27.14
C ALA A 558 -65.52 -52.05 26.42
N LEU A 559 -65.42 -52.50 25.16
CA LEU A 559 -66.57 -53.02 24.41
C LEU A 559 -67.14 -54.30 25.04
N ARG A 560 -66.32 -55.15 25.66
CA ARG A 560 -66.80 -56.31 26.42
C ARG A 560 -67.58 -55.89 27.66
N TRP A 561 -67.01 -55.04 28.51
CA TRP A 561 -67.68 -54.55 29.73
C TRP A 561 -68.97 -53.79 29.41
N GLN A 562 -69.01 -53.05 28.29
CA GLN A 562 -70.24 -52.40 27.83
C GLN A 562 -71.35 -53.43 27.50
N ARG A 563 -71.02 -54.53 26.80
CA ARG A 563 -72.00 -55.60 26.50
C ARG A 563 -72.51 -56.26 27.78
N GLU A 564 -71.62 -56.66 28.69
CA GLU A 564 -72.01 -57.28 29.97
C GLU A 564 -72.90 -56.34 30.81
N LEU A 565 -72.61 -55.03 30.80
CA LEU A 565 -73.40 -54.02 31.50
C LEU A 565 -74.77 -53.75 30.85
N ASP A 566 -74.87 -53.79 29.52
CA ASP A 566 -76.14 -53.67 28.80
C ASP A 566 -76.98 -54.96 28.92
N GLU A 567 -76.36 -56.14 28.94
CA GLU A 567 -77.02 -57.42 29.26
C GLU A 567 -77.66 -57.36 30.65
N LEU A 568 -76.88 -57.01 31.68
CA LEU A 568 -77.36 -56.82 33.07
C LEU A 568 -78.47 -55.76 33.18
N ARG A 569 -78.43 -54.68 32.38
CA ARG A 569 -79.53 -53.71 32.28
C ARG A 569 -80.79 -54.37 31.73
N THR A 570 -80.71 -55.19 30.67
CA THR A 570 -81.90 -55.90 30.16
C THR A 570 -82.43 -56.91 31.16
N GLU A 571 -81.57 -57.61 31.92
CA GLU A 571 -81.99 -58.56 32.94
C GLU A 571 -82.69 -57.87 34.12
N SER A 572 -82.09 -56.77 34.61
CA SER A 572 -82.69 -55.91 35.63
C SER A 572 -84.07 -55.40 35.19
N ALA A 573 -84.19 -54.90 33.95
CA ALA A 573 -85.48 -54.49 33.37
C ALA A 573 -86.52 -55.64 33.35
N LYS A 574 -86.14 -56.84 32.89
CA LYS A 574 -87.00 -58.03 32.90
C LYS A 574 -87.41 -58.45 34.33
N ILE A 575 -86.53 -58.29 35.32
CA ILE A 575 -86.81 -58.59 36.73
C ILE A 575 -87.80 -57.58 37.31
N ILE A 576 -87.59 -56.28 37.05
CA ILE A 576 -88.50 -55.19 37.45
C ILE A 576 -89.88 -55.37 36.81
N GLU A 577 -89.94 -55.67 35.51
CA GLU A 577 -91.20 -55.93 34.81
C GLU A 577 -91.96 -57.11 35.46
N ARG A 578 -91.28 -58.25 35.71
CA ARG A 578 -91.86 -59.41 36.40
C ARG A 578 -92.23 -59.12 37.86
N ALA A 579 -91.60 -58.15 38.52
CA ALA A 579 -92.01 -57.70 39.85
C ALA A 579 -93.29 -56.86 39.79
N ASN A 580 -93.34 -55.87 38.89
CA ASN A 580 -94.52 -55.03 38.66
C ASN A 580 -95.74 -55.86 38.23
N GLN A 581 -95.56 -56.83 37.33
CA GLN A 581 -96.61 -57.78 36.91
C GLN A 581 -97.12 -58.69 38.05
N ARG A 582 -96.35 -58.89 39.12
CA ARG A 582 -96.82 -59.61 40.32
C ARG A 582 -97.57 -58.68 41.26
N ILE A 583 -97.00 -57.51 41.54
CA ILE A 583 -97.61 -56.48 42.39
C ILE A 583 -98.98 -56.05 41.85
N GLU A 584 -99.13 -55.84 40.54
CA GLU A 584 -100.41 -55.45 39.96
C GLU A 584 -101.45 -56.60 40.00
N LYS A 585 -101.02 -57.87 39.90
CA LYS A 585 -101.90 -59.03 40.12
C LYS A 585 -102.35 -59.15 41.58
N GLU A 586 -101.44 -58.94 42.52
CA GLU A 586 -101.75 -58.90 43.96
C GLU A 586 -102.71 -57.74 44.28
N ARG A 587 -102.51 -56.58 43.66
CA ARG A 587 -103.40 -55.40 43.75
C ARG A 587 -104.77 -55.66 43.14
N GLU A 588 -104.85 -56.28 41.97
CA GLU A 588 -106.12 -56.73 41.36
C GLU A 588 -106.88 -57.69 42.28
N LEU A 589 -106.19 -58.67 42.87
CA LEU A 589 -106.78 -59.64 43.79
C LEU A 589 -107.26 -58.98 45.09
N ALA A 590 -106.46 -58.07 45.65
CA ALA A 590 -106.84 -57.26 46.80
C ALA A 590 -108.06 -56.39 46.50
N GLN A 591 -108.10 -55.70 45.35
CA GLN A 591 -109.23 -54.86 44.94
C GLN A 591 -110.51 -55.68 44.73
N LYS A 592 -110.42 -56.86 44.09
CA LYS A 592 -111.54 -57.80 43.94
C LYS A 592 -112.07 -58.25 45.31
N LYS A 593 -111.18 -58.53 46.26
CA LYS A 593 -111.54 -58.89 47.64
C LYS A 593 -112.16 -57.72 48.41
N TYR A 594 -111.66 -56.49 48.25
CA TYR A 594 -112.27 -55.31 48.85
C TYR A 594 -113.70 -55.12 48.34
N SER A 595 -113.92 -55.15 47.02
CA SER A 595 -115.27 -54.97 46.47
C SER A 595 -116.24 -56.13 46.75
N GLN A 596 -115.74 -57.34 47.01
CA GLN A 596 -116.54 -58.42 47.59
C GLN A 596 -116.97 -58.08 49.03
N LEU A 597 -116.04 -57.70 49.90
CA LEU A 597 -116.33 -57.31 51.29
C LEU A 597 -117.21 -56.05 51.39
N GLU A 598 -117.09 -55.11 50.46
CA GLU A 598 -117.99 -53.95 50.33
C GLU A 598 -119.41 -54.37 49.95
N SER A 599 -119.56 -55.35 49.04
CA SER A 599 -120.85 -55.92 48.67
C SER A 599 -121.48 -56.73 49.81
N GLU A 600 -120.71 -57.55 50.52
CA GLU A 600 -121.15 -58.27 51.71
C GLU A 600 -121.57 -57.31 52.82
N LEU A 601 -120.81 -56.26 53.08
CA LEU A 601 -121.14 -55.22 54.06
C LEU A 601 -122.41 -54.45 53.66
N ALA A 602 -122.60 -54.16 52.37
CA ALA A 602 -123.83 -53.54 51.85
C ALA A 602 -125.04 -54.48 52.00
N GLN A 603 -124.88 -55.77 51.73
CA GLN A 603 -125.92 -56.79 51.93
C GLN A 603 -126.29 -56.90 53.41
N CYS A 604 -125.33 -57.09 54.32
CA CYS A 604 -125.58 -57.16 55.77
C CYS A 604 -126.24 -55.88 56.31
N ARG A 605 -125.90 -54.70 55.76
CA ARG A 605 -126.60 -53.43 56.09
C ARG A 605 -128.04 -53.41 55.59
N ALA A 606 -128.32 -53.95 54.41
CA ALA A 606 -129.69 -54.07 53.88
C ALA A 606 -130.53 -55.08 54.69
N GLU A 607 -129.95 -56.23 55.04
CA GLU A 607 -130.58 -57.26 55.89
C GLU A 607 -130.86 -56.75 57.30
N ALA A 608 -129.91 -56.01 57.91
CA ALA A 608 -130.12 -55.33 59.19
C ALA A 608 -131.23 -54.27 59.09
N SER A 609 -131.27 -53.48 58.01
CA SER A 609 -132.32 -52.47 57.80
C SER A 609 -133.70 -53.13 57.59
N PHE A 610 -133.78 -54.25 56.87
CA PHE A 610 -135.00 -55.02 56.65
C PHE A 610 -135.51 -55.65 57.95
N THR A 611 -134.64 -56.26 58.75
CA THR A 611 -135.01 -56.86 60.04
C THR A 611 -135.42 -55.80 61.09
N ILE A 612 -134.78 -54.62 61.09
CA ILE A 612 -135.25 -53.45 61.86
C ILE A 612 -136.62 -52.99 61.38
N GLY A 613 -136.84 -52.83 60.07
CA GLY A 613 -138.12 -52.42 59.50
C GLY A 613 -139.27 -53.38 59.84
N ASN A 614 -139.02 -54.69 59.78
CA ASN A 614 -139.98 -55.73 60.19
C ASN A 614 -140.29 -55.65 61.70
N ARG A 615 -139.27 -55.43 62.55
CA ARG A 615 -139.45 -55.20 63.99
C ARG A 615 -140.27 -53.94 64.26
N GLU A 616 -140.00 -52.83 63.57
CA GLU A 616 -140.76 -51.59 63.69
C GLU A 616 -142.18 -51.70 63.16
N GLN A 617 -142.42 -52.54 62.15
CA GLN A 617 -143.78 -52.89 61.71
C GLN A 617 -144.51 -53.69 62.79
N ALA A 618 -143.93 -54.77 63.31
CA ALA A 618 -144.52 -55.57 64.38
C ALA A 618 -144.82 -54.74 65.65
N LEU A 619 -143.94 -53.79 66.00
CA LEU A 619 -144.17 -52.85 67.10
C LEU A 619 -145.33 -51.87 66.82
N ARG A 620 -145.45 -51.36 65.58
CA ARG A 620 -146.61 -50.52 65.16
C ARG A 620 -147.92 -51.31 65.16
N GLU A 621 -147.89 -52.57 64.72
CA GLU A 621 -149.05 -53.47 64.75
C GLU A 621 -149.47 -53.78 66.20
N MET A 622 -148.54 -54.16 67.08
CA MET A 622 -148.82 -54.32 68.52
C MET A 622 -149.38 -53.04 69.14
N HIS A 623 -148.79 -51.87 68.87
CA HIS A 623 -149.27 -50.60 69.42
C HIS A 623 -150.67 -50.24 68.89
N THR A 624 -150.99 -50.61 67.64
CA THR A 624 -152.33 -50.45 67.06
C THR A 624 -153.32 -51.42 67.70
N GLN A 625 -152.96 -52.67 67.92
CA GLN A 625 -153.80 -53.64 68.65
C GLN A 625 -154.05 -53.19 70.09
N ILE A 626 -153.04 -52.70 70.80
CA ILE A 626 -153.18 -52.10 72.14
C ILE A 626 -154.16 -50.93 72.08
N LYS A 627 -154.05 -50.03 71.10
CA LYS A 627 -154.95 -48.88 70.95
C LYS A 627 -156.40 -49.29 70.66
N VAL A 628 -156.62 -50.33 69.86
CA VAL A 628 -157.96 -50.91 69.62
C VAL A 628 -158.51 -51.57 70.88
N LEU A 629 -157.69 -52.34 71.61
CA LEU A 629 -158.08 -52.95 72.89
C LEU A 629 -158.42 -51.89 73.94
N SER A 630 -157.63 -50.82 74.06
CA SER A 630 -157.94 -49.67 74.92
C SER A 630 -159.28 -49.03 74.54
N GLY A 631 -159.53 -48.76 73.25
CA GLY A 631 -160.82 -48.26 72.79
C GLY A 631 -161.99 -49.19 73.16
N SER A 632 -161.84 -50.50 72.93
CA SER A 632 -162.86 -51.49 73.31
C SER A 632 -163.08 -51.59 74.82
N PHE A 633 -162.06 -51.29 75.63
CA PHE A 633 -162.13 -51.24 77.09
C PHE A 633 -162.80 -49.95 77.57
N ASP A 634 -162.57 -48.81 76.91
CA ASP A 634 -163.28 -47.56 77.15
C ASP A 634 -164.76 -47.68 76.75
N ASP A 635 -165.08 -48.34 75.64
CA ASP A 635 -166.45 -48.69 75.23
C ASP A 635 -167.12 -49.63 76.25
N ALA A 636 -166.39 -50.65 76.75
CA ALA A 636 -166.89 -51.52 77.82
C ALA A 636 -167.10 -50.75 79.14
N GLN A 637 -166.24 -49.78 79.47
CA GLN A 637 -166.46 -48.87 80.60
C GLN A 637 -167.68 -47.96 80.39
N LEU A 638 -167.92 -47.48 79.17
CA LEU A 638 -169.11 -46.70 78.83
C LEU A 638 -170.38 -47.55 78.94
N GLN A 639 -170.36 -48.81 78.50
CA GLN A 639 -171.45 -49.77 78.75
C GLN A 639 -171.65 -50.00 80.25
N ILE A 640 -170.59 -50.22 81.03
CA ILE A 640 -170.68 -50.40 82.50
C ILE A 640 -171.25 -49.15 83.19
N ARG A 641 -170.90 -47.94 82.73
CA ARG A 641 -171.49 -46.67 83.22
C ARG A 641 -172.97 -46.55 82.82
N SER A 642 -173.33 -46.91 81.59
CA SER A 642 -174.71 -46.92 81.10
C SER A 642 -175.59 -47.91 81.87
N LEU A 643 -175.12 -49.15 82.04
CA LEU A 643 -175.78 -50.19 82.83
C LEU A 643 -175.89 -49.81 84.31
N ARG A 644 -174.88 -49.16 84.89
CA ARG A 644 -174.98 -48.58 86.25
C ARG A 644 -176.07 -47.51 86.32
N ASN A 645 -176.14 -46.59 85.36
CA ASN A 645 -177.19 -45.57 85.34
C ASN A 645 -178.59 -46.19 85.19
N GLN A 646 -178.75 -47.22 84.35
CA GLN A 646 -180.00 -47.98 84.22
C GLN A 646 -180.35 -48.73 85.52
N LEU A 647 -179.36 -49.31 86.22
CA LEU A 647 -179.57 -49.95 87.51
C LEU A 647 -180.02 -48.94 88.58
N THR A 648 -179.41 -47.75 88.62
CA THR A 648 -179.82 -46.65 89.51
C THR A 648 -181.24 -46.18 89.19
N TYR A 649 -181.62 -46.11 87.91
CA TYR A 649 -182.97 -45.76 87.48
C TYR A 649 -184.01 -46.78 87.99
N LEU A 650 -183.74 -48.07 87.80
CA LEU A 650 -184.59 -49.18 88.27
C LEU A 650 -184.63 -49.32 89.80
N GLN A 651 -183.56 -48.94 90.50
CA GLN A 651 -183.55 -48.86 91.96
C GLN A 651 -184.44 -47.71 92.48
N ASN A 652 -184.48 -46.58 91.77
CA ASN A 652 -185.32 -45.44 92.11
C ASN A 652 -186.81 -45.70 91.85
N GLU A 653 -187.19 -46.33 90.73
CA GLU A 653 -188.60 -46.66 90.45
C GLU A 653 -189.20 -47.60 91.50
N LYS A 654 -188.44 -48.62 91.96
CA LYS A 654 -188.96 -49.63 92.88
C LYS A 654 -189.21 -49.11 94.31
N LEU A 655 -188.67 -47.94 94.67
CA LEU A 655 -188.92 -47.29 95.97
C LEU A 655 -190.24 -46.49 96.02
N VAL A 656 -190.90 -46.25 94.89
CA VAL A 656 -192.11 -45.41 94.82
C VAL A 656 -193.41 -46.20 95.06
N CYS A 657 -193.41 -47.52 94.81
CA CYS A 657 -194.61 -48.38 94.95
C CYS A 657 -194.79 -49.02 96.34
N LEU A 658 -194.25 -48.41 97.40
CA LEU A 658 -194.48 -48.79 98.81
C LEU A 658 -194.79 -47.55 99.67
N ALA A 659 -195.76 -46.75 99.18
CA ALA A 659 -196.41 -45.65 99.89
C ALA A 659 -197.90 -45.62 99.52
#